data_AF-A0A2R6NMZ3-F1
#
_entry.id   AF-A0A2R6NMZ3-F1
#
_cell.length_a   1.000
_cell.length_b   1.000
_cell.length_c   1.000
_cell.angle_alpha   90.00
_cell.angle_beta   90.00
_cell.angle_gamma   90.00
#
_symmetry.space_group_name_H-M   'P 1'
#
loop_
_entity.id
_entity.type
_entity.pdbx_description
1 polymer ?
#
loop_
_entity_poly.entity_id
_entity_poly.type
_entity_poly.pdbx_seq_one_letter_code
_entity_poly.pdbx_strand_id
1 'polypeptide(L)'
;MPARVDYEYPVSSLPSRKTSAVLPAIGHVQHAHVQPLYIQPEQPTLFDKFVEAHEELEAYKGGRSVLVDGYSLSIPAVTAAARFGARVTLDASPETRERVLKSRRVIVDKVNAEKSVYGVSTGFGGSADTRTNDPLLLGHALLQHQQAGVLPSQTNRPLPALPLSDPLASTSMPEAWVRGAILIRMNSLIRGHSGVRWELIEKMGELLRENITPLVPLRGSISASGDLSPLSYIAGTLIGNPSIRVFDGPSVFGARQVVPSNRALAEHGVAPIPLSSKEHLGILNGTAFSASVASLALTEAVHLALLAQVCTAMGTEAMLGAKGSFDPFIHEVARPHPGQVQVAATILDMLSGSRLAMSEEEECHIEEDAGELRQDRYPLRTAAQFLGPQVEDILSALDVVTLECNCTTDNPLIDGETGRVHHGGNFQAMSVTNAMEKTRLALHHIGKLLFAQCTELINPAMNRGLPPNLSATDPSHNYFAKGVDIHTAAYVGELGYLANPVSTHVQSAEMHNQAVNSLALISARATINSLEVLSLLMSSYLFVLCQALDLRAMQFDLQAGVHKIVRDELTRHFGSNLSTTQLDALFPILSKAISSSLDATSKVDAAQRMNTVAASTTVPILDFCSGDPSSLPALAHISAFRADVAKQSTVLLGELRAEYLEGRKGPAPASMYLGRTKSIYEFVRLTLGIRMHGAENLHNFREGPGIEDLSAGQHISLIYEAIRDGKMQDIVVHLVRPTAASNDSTDSL
;
A
#
# COMPACT_ATOMS: atom_id res chain seq x y z
N MET A 1 -52.26 -17.40 -16.70
CA MET A 1 -52.80 -18.59 -16.00
C MET A 1 -53.03 -19.69 -17.02
N PRO A 2 -52.95 -21.00 -16.68
CA PRO A 2 -52.34 -21.66 -15.50
C PRO A 2 -51.19 -22.62 -15.96
N ALA A 3 -50.45 -23.40 -15.16
CA ALA A 3 -50.52 -23.84 -13.77
C ALA A 3 -49.09 -24.08 -13.23
N ARG A 4 -48.90 -23.79 -11.94
CA ARG A 4 -47.71 -24.16 -11.14
C ARG A 4 -47.82 -25.64 -10.73
N VAL A 5 -46.67 -26.32 -10.66
CA VAL A 5 -46.51 -27.64 -10.04
C VAL A 5 -45.85 -27.41 -8.68
N ASP A 6 -46.54 -27.79 -7.61
CA ASP A 6 -46.04 -27.81 -6.24
C ASP A 6 -45.40 -29.18 -5.94
N TYR A 7 -44.29 -29.17 -5.18
CA TYR A 7 -43.71 -30.37 -4.58
C TYR A 7 -43.98 -30.36 -3.07
N GLU A 8 -44.77 -31.32 -2.60
CA GLU A 8 -44.97 -31.64 -1.19
C GLU A 8 -43.87 -32.58 -0.66
N TYR A 9 -43.43 -32.37 0.58
CA TYR A 9 -42.72 -33.37 1.39
C TYR A 9 -43.59 -33.80 2.58
N PRO A 10 -43.64 -35.11 2.93
CA PRO A 10 -44.45 -35.58 4.05
C PRO A 10 -43.69 -35.53 5.38
N VAL A 11 -44.38 -35.11 6.44
CA VAL A 11 -43.92 -35.15 7.84
C VAL A 11 -44.63 -36.28 8.59
N SER A 12 -43.86 -37.18 9.22
CA SER A 12 -44.36 -38.27 10.07
C SER A 12 -44.36 -37.91 11.57
N SER A 13 -45.57 -37.87 12.15
CA SER A 13 -46.03 -38.33 13.48
C SER A 13 -45.12 -38.36 14.75
N LEU A 14 -45.43 -37.44 15.70
CA LEU A 14 -45.79 -37.59 17.16
C LEU A 14 -44.79 -38.17 18.21
N PRO A 15 -44.93 -37.95 19.56
CA PRO A 15 -45.92 -37.15 20.33
C PRO A 15 -45.40 -36.24 21.51
N SER A 16 -46.33 -35.37 21.93
CA SER A 16 -46.53 -34.54 23.13
C SER A 16 -45.75 -34.75 24.45
N ARG A 17 -45.50 -33.64 25.18
CA ARG A 17 -46.03 -33.44 26.56
C ARG A 17 -46.03 -31.96 27.00
N LYS A 18 -47.10 -31.64 27.73
CA LYS A 18 -47.60 -30.34 28.22
C LYS A 18 -46.72 -29.70 29.30
N THR A 19 -46.72 -28.37 29.38
CA THR A 19 -47.08 -27.63 30.61
C THR A 19 -47.40 -26.16 30.32
N SER A 20 -48.46 -25.68 30.99
CA SER A 20 -49.07 -24.36 30.95
C SER A 20 -48.35 -23.34 31.83
N ALA A 21 -48.28 -22.06 31.41
CA ALA A 21 -48.31 -20.91 32.33
C ALA A 21 -48.65 -19.59 31.59
N VAL A 22 -49.87 -19.10 31.85
CA VAL A 22 -50.33 -17.71 32.07
C VAL A 22 -49.56 -16.55 31.40
N LEU A 23 -50.24 -15.87 30.47
CA LEU A 23 -49.93 -14.51 29.99
C LEU A 23 -50.48 -13.44 30.96
N PRO A 24 -49.71 -12.44 31.38
CA PRO A 24 -50.25 -11.17 31.85
C PRO A 24 -50.17 -10.08 30.77
N ALA A 25 -51.07 -9.11 30.92
CA ALA A 25 -51.45 -8.08 29.97
C ALA A 25 -50.32 -7.12 29.54
N ILE A 26 -50.47 -6.64 28.30
CA ILE A 26 -49.64 -5.64 27.62
C ILE A 26 -49.81 -4.29 28.34
N GLY A 27 -48.74 -3.82 29.00
CA GLY A 27 -48.60 -2.45 29.48
C GLY A 27 -47.63 -1.68 28.59
N HIS A 28 -48.01 -0.46 28.22
CA HIS A 28 -47.18 0.50 27.49
C HIS A 28 -45.83 0.72 28.18
N VAL A 29 -44.73 0.35 27.53
CA VAL A 29 -43.38 0.71 27.93
C VAL A 29 -42.92 1.86 27.04
N GLN A 30 -42.64 3.00 27.68
CA GLN A 30 -42.01 4.17 27.09
C GLN A 30 -40.67 3.78 26.43
N HIS A 31 -40.37 4.37 25.27
CA HIS A 31 -39.11 4.25 24.56
C HIS A 31 -37.92 4.59 25.48
N ALA A 32 -37.32 3.57 26.08
CA ALA A 32 -35.99 3.69 26.65
C ALA A 32 -35.00 3.76 25.49
N HIS A 33 -34.22 4.84 25.43
CA HIS A 33 -33.04 4.94 24.57
C HIS A 33 -32.17 3.70 24.79
N VAL A 34 -32.13 2.81 23.80
CA VAL A 34 -31.13 1.76 23.70
C VAL A 34 -29.82 2.48 23.40
N GLN A 35 -29.00 2.72 24.42
CA GLN A 35 -27.60 3.03 24.21
C GLN A 35 -26.95 1.84 23.48
N PRO A 36 -26.16 2.06 22.43
CA PRO A 36 -25.44 0.96 21.79
C PRO A 36 -24.45 0.35 22.80
N LEU A 37 -24.79 -0.84 23.28
CA LEU A 37 -23.85 -1.77 23.92
C LEU A 37 -22.85 -2.18 22.85
N TYR A 38 -21.72 -1.47 22.73
CA TYR A 38 -20.39 -1.88 22.20
C TYR A 38 -19.59 -0.62 21.83
N ILE A 39 -19.27 0.23 22.80
CA ILE A 39 -18.12 1.12 22.65
C ILE A 39 -16.97 0.43 23.37
N GLN A 40 -16.28 -0.46 22.65
CA GLN A 40 -14.88 -0.71 22.99
C GLN A 40 -14.17 0.64 22.93
N PRO A 41 -13.21 0.96 23.82
CA PRO A 41 -12.39 2.16 23.63
C PRO A 41 -11.91 2.17 22.18
N GLU A 42 -12.13 3.28 21.47
CA GLU A 42 -11.85 3.37 20.02
C GLU A 42 -10.45 2.81 19.76
N GLN A 43 -10.38 1.63 19.15
CA GLN A 43 -9.10 1.08 18.76
C GLN A 43 -8.54 1.99 17.66
N PRO A 44 -7.25 2.37 17.75
CA PRO A 44 -6.64 3.25 16.77
C PRO A 44 -6.81 2.68 15.36
N THR A 45 -7.28 3.51 14.44
CA THR A 45 -7.49 3.12 13.05
C THR A 45 -6.17 2.93 12.33
N LEU A 46 -6.20 2.33 11.13
CA LEU A 46 -5.01 2.27 10.27
C LEU A 46 -4.45 3.67 9.97
N PHE A 47 -5.35 4.65 9.81
CA PHE A 47 -4.96 6.04 9.58
C PHE A 47 -4.25 6.63 10.80
N ASP A 48 -4.79 6.45 12.00
CA ASP A 48 -4.17 6.95 13.24
C ASP A 48 -2.77 6.35 13.40
N LYS A 49 -2.64 5.03 13.21
CA LYS A 49 -1.34 4.34 13.25
C LYS A 49 -0.35 4.87 12.22
N PHE A 50 -0.80 5.21 11.02
CA PHE A 50 0.05 5.77 9.99
C PHE A 50 0.51 7.18 10.32
N VAL A 51 -0.37 8.04 10.82
CA VAL A 51 -0.01 9.42 11.22
C VAL A 51 0.94 9.41 12.40
N GLU A 52 0.63 8.64 13.45
CA GLU A 52 1.51 8.47 14.61
C GLU A 52 2.89 7.98 14.17
N ALA A 53 2.94 6.95 13.31
CA ALA A 53 4.18 6.40 12.79
C ALA A 53 4.99 7.41 11.97
N HIS A 54 4.31 8.19 11.14
CA HIS A 54 4.93 9.22 10.31
C HIS A 54 5.51 10.36 11.16
N GLU A 55 4.73 10.91 12.09
CA GLU A 55 5.20 11.94 13.02
C GLU A 55 6.37 11.44 13.87
N GLU A 56 6.31 10.19 14.32
CA GLU A 56 7.39 9.56 15.07
C GLU A 56 8.68 9.47 14.24
N LEU A 57 8.56 9.05 12.97
CA LEU A 57 9.67 8.96 12.02
C LEU A 57 10.28 10.33 11.72
N GLU A 58 9.45 11.35 11.46
CA GLU A 58 9.92 12.72 11.21
C GLU A 58 10.63 13.32 12.43
N ALA A 59 10.16 13.04 13.64
CA ALA A 59 10.86 13.47 14.85
C ALA A 59 12.27 12.84 14.96
N TYR A 60 12.46 11.58 14.57
CA TYR A 60 13.78 10.96 14.51
C TYR A 60 14.66 11.57 13.41
N LYS A 61 14.11 11.80 12.21
CA LYS A 61 14.81 12.51 11.12
C LYS A 61 15.20 13.94 11.53
N GLY A 62 14.38 14.58 12.36
CA GLY A 62 14.62 15.89 12.96
C GLY A 62 15.64 15.92 14.12
N GLY A 63 16.26 14.78 14.43
CA GLY A 63 17.36 14.70 15.39
C GLY A 63 17.01 14.09 16.75
N ARG A 64 15.76 13.66 16.98
CA ARG A 64 15.42 12.83 18.14
C ARG A 64 16.20 11.51 18.04
N SER A 65 16.75 11.07 19.16
CA SER A 65 17.45 9.79 19.23
C SER A 65 16.47 8.63 19.44
N VAL A 66 16.73 7.50 18.79
CA VAL A 66 16.07 6.22 19.06
C VAL A 66 16.60 5.67 20.39
N LEU A 67 15.70 5.50 21.36
CA LEU A 67 16.02 4.91 22.65
C LEU A 67 16.00 3.38 22.57
N VAL A 68 17.02 2.74 23.14
CA VAL A 68 17.10 1.29 23.32
C VAL A 68 17.06 1.01 24.83
N ASP A 69 15.90 0.58 25.31
CA ASP A 69 15.63 0.26 26.72
C ASP A 69 15.20 -1.21 26.92
N GLY A 70 14.93 -1.93 25.82
CA GLY A 70 14.49 -3.31 25.81
C GLY A 70 12.97 -3.50 25.76
N TYR A 71 12.18 -2.42 25.75
CA TYR A 71 10.73 -2.48 25.98
C TYR A 71 9.90 -1.57 25.06
N SER A 72 10.45 -0.45 24.58
CA SER A 72 9.68 0.60 23.90
C SER A 72 10.03 0.79 22.42
N LEU A 73 10.78 -0.12 21.82
CA LEU A 73 11.21 0.02 20.42
C LEU A 73 10.00 -0.10 19.48
N SER A 74 9.69 0.97 18.76
CA SER A 74 8.61 1.03 17.77
C SER A 74 9.11 0.66 16.37
N ILE A 75 8.19 0.26 15.47
CA ILE A 75 8.51 0.04 14.06
C ILE A 75 9.07 1.33 13.39
N PRO A 76 8.51 2.53 13.60
CA PRO A 76 9.10 3.78 13.12
C PRO A 76 10.54 4.01 13.59
N ALA A 77 10.86 3.69 14.85
CA ALA A 77 12.22 3.79 15.36
C ALA A 77 13.19 2.82 14.66
N VAL A 78 12.75 1.58 14.39
CA VAL A 78 13.50 0.62 13.58
C VAL A 78 13.75 1.19 12.19
N THR A 79 12.70 1.70 11.53
CA THR A 79 12.79 2.32 10.20
C THR A 79 13.73 3.52 10.20
N ALA A 80 13.68 4.38 11.21
CA ALA A 80 14.54 5.56 11.34
C ALA A 80 16.03 5.20 11.42
N ALA A 81 16.39 4.25 12.29
CA ALA A 81 17.77 3.80 12.42
C ALA A 81 18.26 3.02 11.19
N ALA A 82 17.38 2.19 10.61
CA ALA A 82 17.67 1.32 9.47
C ALA A 82 17.86 2.11 8.16
N ARG A 83 16.90 2.97 7.80
CA ARG A 83 16.83 3.66 6.51
C ARG A 83 17.36 5.08 6.52
N PHE A 84 17.34 5.77 7.66
CA PHE A 84 17.65 7.21 7.73
C PHE A 84 18.85 7.54 8.61
N GLY A 85 19.50 6.52 9.19
CA GLY A 85 20.69 6.74 10.01
C GLY A 85 20.41 7.51 11.31
N ALA A 86 19.17 7.47 11.81
CA ALA A 86 18.82 8.15 13.06
C ALA A 86 19.74 7.70 14.21
N ARG A 87 20.10 8.66 15.07
CA ARG A 87 20.97 8.42 16.22
C ARG A 87 20.33 7.39 17.15
N VAL A 88 21.13 6.48 17.70
CA VAL A 88 20.70 5.48 18.67
C VAL A 88 21.35 5.76 20.02
N THR A 89 20.58 5.65 21.09
CA THR A 89 21.01 5.85 22.48
C THR A 89 20.53 4.70 23.35
N LEU A 90 21.43 4.14 24.17
CA LEU A 90 21.08 3.13 25.17
C LEU A 90 20.50 3.79 26.41
N ASP A 91 19.50 3.17 27.04
CA ASP A 91 19.18 3.47 28.44
C ASP A 91 20.32 2.99 29.34
N ALA A 92 21.19 3.93 29.72
CA ALA A 92 22.33 3.69 30.59
C ALA A 92 22.01 3.91 32.08
N SER A 93 20.73 3.90 32.47
CA SER A 93 20.32 3.97 33.87
C SER A 93 21.06 2.91 34.72
N PRO A 94 21.42 3.23 35.99
CA PRO A 94 22.06 2.28 36.88
C PRO A 94 21.31 0.95 36.99
N GLU A 95 19.97 0.99 36.97
CA GLU A 95 19.09 -0.17 37.05
C GLU A 95 19.22 -1.08 35.81
N THR A 96 19.25 -0.50 34.61
CA THR A 96 19.40 -1.26 33.35
C THR A 96 20.79 -1.87 33.26
N ARG A 97 21.85 -1.11 33.62
CA ARG A 97 23.23 -1.65 33.67
C ARG A 97 23.37 -2.78 34.69
N GLU A 98 22.80 -2.61 35.88
CA GLU A 98 22.86 -3.64 36.92
C GLU A 98 22.12 -4.92 36.49
N ARG A 99 20.99 -4.80 35.79
CA ARG A 99 20.25 -5.97 35.26
C ARG A 99 21.08 -6.80 34.29
N VAL A 100 21.74 -6.14 33.32
CA VAL A 100 22.66 -6.82 32.39
C VAL A 100 23.80 -7.47 33.16
N LEU A 101 24.40 -6.73 34.11
CA LEU A 101 25.52 -7.21 34.93
C LEU A 101 25.14 -8.42 35.80
N LYS A 102 23.96 -8.44 36.42
CA LYS A 102 23.47 -9.58 37.20
C LYS A 102 23.42 -10.84 36.36
N SER A 103 22.83 -10.78 35.16
CA SER A 103 22.80 -11.93 34.25
C SER A 103 24.20 -12.39 33.82
N ARG A 104 25.12 -11.44 33.64
CA ARG A 104 26.52 -11.74 33.31
C ARG A 104 27.24 -12.45 34.46
N ARG A 105 27.06 -11.99 35.69
CA ARG A 105 27.63 -12.60 36.91
C ARG A 105 27.20 -14.06 37.02
N VAL A 106 25.93 -14.36 36.79
CA VAL A 106 25.42 -15.74 36.80
C VAL A 106 26.20 -16.64 35.83
N ILE A 107 26.42 -16.21 34.58
CA ILE A 107 27.22 -17.00 33.62
C ILE A 107 28.65 -17.19 34.09
N VAL A 108 29.30 -16.12 34.57
CA VAL A 108 30.68 -16.16 35.08
C VAL A 108 30.79 -17.15 36.23
N ASP A 109 29.87 -17.09 37.20
CA ASP A 109 29.85 -17.98 38.35
C ASP A 109 29.64 -19.46 37.95
N LYS A 110 28.75 -19.73 36.98
CA LYS A 110 28.55 -21.08 36.45
C LYS A 110 29.79 -21.62 35.74
N VAL A 111 30.46 -20.79 34.94
CA VAL A 111 31.70 -21.17 34.24
C VAL A 111 32.82 -21.45 35.25
N ASN A 112 33.02 -20.57 36.23
CA ASN A 112 34.05 -20.73 37.26
C ASN A 112 33.81 -21.97 38.15
N ALA A 113 32.53 -22.32 38.36
CA ALA A 113 32.14 -23.51 39.10
C ALA A 113 32.01 -24.77 38.23
N GLU A 114 32.47 -24.71 36.97
CA GLU A 114 32.41 -25.79 35.97
C GLU A 114 31.01 -26.44 35.85
N LYS A 115 29.96 -25.62 35.99
CA LYS A 115 28.58 -26.08 35.89
C LYS A 115 28.20 -26.27 34.43
N SER A 116 27.54 -27.40 34.15
CA SER A 116 27.03 -27.69 32.82
C SER A 116 25.93 -26.70 32.42
N VAL A 117 26.15 -25.93 31.35
CA VAL A 117 25.21 -24.95 30.80
C VAL A 117 25.15 -25.07 29.28
N TYR A 118 23.94 -25.11 28.70
CA TYR A 118 23.76 -25.25 27.25
C TYR A 118 24.47 -24.14 26.48
N GLY A 119 25.23 -24.53 25.45
CA GLY A 119 25.94 -23.61 24.57
C GLY A 119 27.07 -22.82 25.24
N VAL A 120 27.43 -23.20 26.48
CA VAL A 120 28.59 -22.66 27.21
C VAL A 120 29.58 -23.77 27.52
N SER A 121 29.11 -24.91 28.01
CA SER A 121 29.93 -26.10 28.28
C SER A 121 29.42 -27.35 27.55
N THR A 122 28.36 -27.22 26.75
CA THR A 122 27.80 -28.27 25.90
C THR A 122 27.95 -27.89 24.44
N GLY A 123 27.92 -28.86 23.53
CA GLY A 123 27.67 -28.57 22.12
C GLY A 123 26.32 -27.89 21.86
N PHE A 124 26.05 -27.61 20.59
CA PHE A 124 24.84 -26.92 20.13
C PHE A 124 23.92 -27.86 19.36
N GLY A 125 22.62 -27.56 19.36
CA GLY A 125 21.65 -28.25 18.52
C GLY A 125 21.60 -29.76 18.80
N GLY A 126 21.53 -30.57 17.75
CA GLY A 126 21.52 -32.03 17.82
C GLY A 126 22.81 -32.64 18.38
N SER A 127 23.87 -31.85 18.55
CA SER A 127 25.15 -32.26 19.18
C SER A 127 25.30 -31.76 20.63
N ALA A 128 24.20 -31.37 21.28
CA ALA A 128 24.20 -30.85 22.65
C ALA A 128 24.49 -31.91 23.74
N ASP A 129 24.71 -33.17 23.37
CA ASP A 129 25.21 -34.26 24.23
C ASP A 129 26.74 -34.20 24.43
N THR A 130 27.47 -33.47 23.60
CA THR A 130 28.92 -33.24 23.75
C THR A 130 29.26 -32.24 24.86
N ARG A 131 30.46 -32.31 25.45
CA ARG A 131 30.90 -31.48 26.58
C ARG A 131 32.31 -30.93 26.41
N THR A 132 32.57 -29.75 26.98
CA THR A 132 33.89 -29.12 27.06
C THR A 132 33.99 -28.23 28.30
N ASN A 133 35.21 -28.05 28.81
CA ASN A 133 35.54 -27.06 29.84
C ASN A 133 36.21 -25.80 29.25
N ASP A 134 36.29 -25.68 27.92
CA ASP A 134 36.79 -24.50 27.21
C ASP A 134 35.62 -23.76 26.51
N PRO A 135 34.90 -22.89 27.23
CA PRO A 135 33.74 -22.16 26.70
C PRO A 135 34.12 -21.14 25.60
N LEU A 136 35.38 -20.69 25.56
CA LEU A 136 35.83 -19.73 24.55
C LEU A 136 36.11 -20.45 23.23
N LEU A 137 36.83 -21.57 23.27
CA LEU A 137 37.06 -22.39 22.07
C LEU A 137 35.74 -22.89 21.48
N LEU A 138 34.79 -23.31 22.33
CA LEU A 138 33.43 -23.67 21.91
C LEU A 138 32.73 -22.52 21.19
N GLY A 139 32.81 -21.30 21.74
CA GLY A 139 32.24 -20.11 21.14
C GLY A 139 32.85 -19.75 19.78
N HIS A 140 34.18 -19.86 19.65
CA HIS A 140 34.85 -19.68 18.36
C HIS A 140 34.39 -20.70 17.32
N ALA A 141 34.23 -21.97 17.72
CA ALA A 141 33.70 -23.02 16.86
C ALA A 141 32.24 -22.73 16.44
N LEU A 142 31.41 -22.18 17.32
CA LEU A 142 30.07 -21.71 16.97
C LEU A 142 30.12 -20.63 15.88
N LEU A 143 30.94 -19.61 16.09
CA LEU A 143 31.02 -18.49 15.17
C LEU A 143 31.54 -18.92 13.79
N GLN A 144 32.58 -19.75 13.76
CA GLN A 144 33.23 -20.20 12.53
C GLN A 144 32.28 -20.98 11.61
N HIS A 145 31.49 -21.93 12.13
CA HIS A 145 30.61 -22.73 11.27
C HIS A 145 29.35 -21.98 10.82
N GLN A 146 28.90 -20.96 11.57
CA GLN A 146 27.74 -20.14 11.21
C GLN A 146 28.02 -19.17 10.05
N GLN A 147 29.30 -18.85 9.83
CA GLN A 147 29.80 -18.00 8.73
C GLN A 147 29.93 -18.79 7.41
N ALA A 148 28.90 -19.56 7.06
CA ALA A 148 28.87 -20.44 5.88
C ALA A 148 28.08 -19.86 4.68
N GLY A 149 27.59 -18.62 4.78
CA GLY A 149 26.77 -18.03 3.74
C GLY A 149 27.55 -17.57 2.51
N VAL A 150 26.86 -17.54 1.37
CA VAL A 150 27.44 -17.24 0.06
C VAL A 150 27.34 -15.75 -0.23
N LEU A 151 28.47 -15.12 -0.54
CA LEU A 151 28.60 -13.70 -0.88
C LEU A 151 29.50 -13.53 -2.12
N PRO A 152 29.43 -12.40 -2.84
CA PRO A 152 30.27 -12.19 -4.01
C PRO A 152 31.74 -12.12 -3.59
N SER A 153 32.61 -12.99 -4.11
CA SER A 153 34.01 -13.05 -3.68
C SER A 153 34.84 -11.81 -4.06
N GLN A 154 34.43 -11.07 -5.08
CA GLN A 154 35.03 -9.80 -5.50
C GLN A 154 33.94 -8.82 -5.92
N THR A 155 34.00 -7.58 -5.46
CA THR A 155 33.07 -6.50 -5.82
C THR A 155 33.71 -5.41 -6.70
N ASN A 156 35.04 -5.40 -6.82
CA ASN A 156 35.79 -4.27 -7.39
C ASN A 156 36.48 -4.58 -8.74
N ARG A 157 36.34 -5.81 -9.26
CA ARG A 157 36.91 -6.20 -10.56
C ARG A 157 35.81 -6.47 -11.57
N PRO A 158 36.00 -6.14 -12.86
CA PRO A 158 35.07 -6.51 -13.91
C PRO A 158 34.85 -8.03 -13.91
N LEU A 159 33.59 -8.43 -14.02
CA LEU A 159 33.24 -9.84 -14.16
C LEU A 159 33.64 -10.33 -15.56
N PRO A 160 34.17 -11.56 -15.70
CA PRO A 160 34.55 -12.11 -16.99
C PRO A 160 33.35 -12.40 -17.92
N ALA A 161 32.14 -12.39 -17.38
CA ALA A 161 30.87 -12.52 -18.09
C ALA A 161 29.79 -11.69 -17.39
N LEU A 162 28.76 -11.28 -18.15
CA LEU A 162 27.58 -10.62 -17.58
C LEU A 162 26.80 -11.62 -16.73
N PRO A 163 26.53 -11.33 -15.43
CA PRO A 163 25.80 -12.24 -14.57
C PRO A 163 24.30 -12.24 -14.91
N LEU A 164 23.62 -13.35 -14.63
CA LEU A 164 22.16 -13.47 -14.84
C LEU A 164 21.34 -12.57 -13.89
N SER A 165 21.94 -12.16 -12.78
CA SER A 165 21.34 -11.26 -11.79
C SER A 165 22.48 -10.48 -11.12
N ASP A 166 22.19 -9.28 -10.61
CA ASP A 166 23.21 -8.52 -9.88
C ASP A 166 23.74 -9.34 -8.71
N PRO A 167 25.05 -9.67 -8.64
CA PRO A 167 25.56 -10.58 -7.63
C PRO A 167 25.37 -10.06 -6.21
N LEU A 168 25.47 -8.74 -6.00
CA LEU A 168 25.32 -8.13 -4.70
C LEU A 168 23.86 -8.23 -4.24
N ALA A 169 22.90 -7.80 -5.06
CA ALA A 169 21.47 -7.90 -4.78
C ALA A 169 20.99 -9.35 -4.64
N SER A 170 21.60 -10.29 -5.36
CA SER A 170 21.17 -11.70 -5.37
C SER A 170 21.67 -12.50 -4.17
N THR A 171 22.79 -12.10 -3.57
CA THR A 171 23.48 -12.89 -2.53
C THR A 171 23.70 -12.14 -1.22
N SER A 172 23.58 -10.81 -1.19
CA SER A 172 23.68 -10.00 0.03
C SER A 172 22.35 -9.38 0.42
N MET A 173 22.11 -9.24 1.73
CA MET A 173 21.00 -8.44 2.25
C MET A 173 21.24 -6.95 2.00
N PRO A 174 20.16 -6.17 1.79
CA PRO A 174 20.21 -4.71 1.86
C PRO A 174 20.69 -4.20 3.23
N GLU A 175 21.45 -3.11 3.24
CA GLU A 175 22.02 -2.52 4.46
C GLU A 175 20.97 -2.17 5.50
N ALA A 176 19.81 -1.66 5.07
CA ALA A 176 18.71 -1.30 5.97
C ALA A 176 18.24 -2.49 6.82
N TRP A 177 18.23 -3.70 6.26
CA TRP A 177 17.81 -4.90 6.98
C TRP A 177 18.84 -5.27 8.06
N VAL A 178 20.12 -5.14 7.73
CA VAL A 178 21.23 -5.43 8.67
C VAL A 178 21.25 -4.40 9.80
N ARG A 179 21.11 -3.11 9.47
CA ARG A 179 21.08 -2.02 10.46
C ARG A 179 19.92 -2.15 11.44
N GLY A 180 18.71 -2.46 10.95
CA GLY A 180 17.56 -2.73 11.80
C GLY A 180 17.76 -3.97 12.67
N ALA A 181 18.39 -5.03 12.15
CA ALA A 181 18.73 -6.22 12.92
C ALA A 181 19.73 -5.93 14.05
N ILE A 182 20.73 -5.07 13.82
CA ILE A 182 21.66 -4.62 14.88
C ILE A 182 20.88 -3.91 15.99
N LEU A 183 20.01 -2.96 15.64
CA LEU A 183 19.19 -2.21 16.60
C LEU A 183 18.28 -3.13 17.43
N ILE A 184 17.53 -4.02 16.77
CA ILE A 184 16.63 -4.96 17.46
C ILE A 184 17.43 -5.92 18.35
N ARG A 185 18.61 -6.37 17.91
CA ARG A 185 19.46 -7.20 18.76
C ARG A 185 19.97 -6.46 19.99
N MET A 186 20.36 -5.19 19.86
CA MET A 186 20.71 -4.35 21.02
C MET A 186 19.54 -4.28 22.00
N ASN A 187 18.32 -4.04 21.50
CA ASN A 187 17.10 -3.99 22.30
C ASN A 187 16.77 -5.33 22.98
N SER A 188 16.96 -6.46 22.31
CA SER A 188 16.77 -7.78 22.94
C SER A 188 17.80 -8.04 24.05
N LEU A 189 19.05 -7.59 23.89
CA LEU A 189 20.16 -7.86 24.81
C LEU A 189 20.11 -7.00 26.08
N ILE A 190 19.71 -5.73 25.95
CA ILE A 190 19.69 -4.78 27.07
C ILE A 190 18.71 -5.19 28.18
N ARG A 191 17.73 -6.04 27.86
CA ARG A 191 16.78 -6.65 28.82
C ARG A 191 17.47 -7.49 29.89
N GLY A 192 18.76 -7.84 29.73
CA GLY A 192 19.55 -8.48 30.78
C GLY A 192 19.20 -9.95 31.02
N HIS A 193 18.81 -10.67 29.97
CA HIS A 193 18.48 -12.09 30.05
C HIS A 193 19.44 -12.99 29.25
N SER A 194 20.46 -12.42 28.61
CA SER A 194 21.33 -13.12 27.65
C SER A 194 22.72 -13.49 28.19
N GLY A 195 23.09 -12.98 29.37
CA GLY A 195 24.40 -13.24 29.98
C GLY A 195 25.59 -12.60 29.25
N VAL A 196 25.32 -11.54 28.49
CA VAL A 196 26.33 -10.77 27.75
C VAL A 196 26.86 -9.58 28.55
N ARG A 197 27.99 -9.01 28.14
CA ARG A 197 28.52 -7.76 28.70
C ARG A 197 27.79 -6.54 28.14
N TRP A 198 27.81 -5.46 28.91
CA TRP A 198 27.28 -4.15 28.49
C TRP A 198 28.07 -3.58 27.30
N GLU A 199 29.39 -3.74 27.35
CA GLU A 199 30.35 -3.30 26.33
C GLU A 199 30.05 -3.89 24.96
N LEU A 200 29.48 -5.10 24.92
CA LEU A 200 29.06 -5.71 23.67
C LEU A 200 27.90 -4.95 23.01
N ILE A 201 26.92 -4.52 23.81
CA ILE A 201 25.77 -3.73 23.35
C ILE A 201 26.25 -2.35 22.90
N GLU A 202 27.18 -1.73 23.64
CA GLU A 202 27.81 -0.47 23.23
C GLU A 202 28.53 -0.60 21.89
N LYS A 203 29.30 -1.68 21.68
CA LYS A 203 30.01 -1.93 20.42
C LYS A 203 29.09 -2.13 19.23
N MET A 204 27.92 -2.72 19.43
CA MET A 204 26.88 -2.76 18.39
C MET A 204 26.37 -1.36 18.04
N GLY A 205 26.19 -0.50 19.04
CA GLY A 205 25.84 0.91 18.84
C GLY A 205 26.94 1.69 18.11
N GLU A 206 28.21 1.38 18.36
CA GLU A 206 29.34 1.98 17.64
C GLU A 206 29.29 1.66 16.13
N LEU A 207 28.91 0.44 15.73
CA LEU A 207 28.71 0.11 14.31
C LEU A 207 27.64 1.00 13.66
N LEU A 208 26.50 1.19 14.32
CA LEU A 208 25.42 2.05 13.80
C LEU A 208 25.87 3.52 13.72
N ARG A 209 26.59 4.01 14.74
CA ARG A 209 27.10 5.38 14.84
C ARG A 209 28.13 5.70 13.76
N GLU A 210 29.09 4.81 13.55
CA GLU A 210 30.13 4.95 12.51
C GLU A 210 29.66 4.46 11.13
N ASN A 211 28.37 4.14 11.01
CA ASN A 211 27.73 3.64 9.79
C ASN A 211 28.36 2.34 9.23
N ILE A 212 29.07 1.54 10.02
CA ILE A 212 29.70 0.30 9.54
C ILE A 212 28.65 -0.82 9.47
N THR A 213 28.26 -1.23 8.26
CA THR A 213 27.21 -2.25 8.06
C THR A 213 27.81 -3.57 7.56
N PRO A 214 27.69 -4.69 8.29
CA PRO A 214 28.16 -5.99 7.81
C PRO A 214 27.55 -6.40 6.46
N LEU A 215 28.36 -6.99 5.59
CA LEU A 215 27.90 -7.62 4.36
C LEU A 215 27.34 -9.01 4.72
N VAL A 216 26.01 -9.10 4.85
CA VAL A 216 25.32 -10.30 5.34
C VAL A 216 24.70 -11.07 4.17
N PRO A 217 24.86 -12.41 4.09
CA PRO A 217 24.23 -13.23 3.05
C PRO A 217 22.71 -13.14 3.06
N LEU A 218 22.08 -13.01 1.89
CA LEU A 218 20.62 -12.91 1.70
C LEU A 218 19.87 -14.19 2.11
N ARG A 219 20.53 -15.34 2.05
CA ARG A 219 19.97 -16.67 2.32
C ARG A 219 20.85 -17.43 3.31
N GLY A 220 20.25 -18.37 4.04
CA GLY A 220 20.95 -19.22 5.02
C GLY A 220 20.27 -19.31 6.38
N SER A 221 19.21 -18.54 6.64
CA SER A 221 18.39 -18.66 7.84
C SER A 221 17.07 -19.38 7.56
N ILE A 222 16.71 -20.29 8.48
CA ILE A 222 15.37 -20.87 8.61
C ILE A 222 14.61 -20.30 9.82
N SER A 223 15.20 -19.31 10.51
CA SER A 223 14.61 -18.62 11.66
C SER A 223 14.12 -19.60 12.75
N ALA A 224 14.88 -20.67 12.98
CA ALA A 224 14.53 -21.80 13.82
C ALA A 224 15.08 -21.66 15.25
N SER A 225 16.40 -21.46 15.36
CA SER A 225 17.08 -21.00 16.57
C SER A 225 17.40 -19.51 16.42
N GLY A 226 16.42 -18.76 15.91
CA GLY A 226 16.63 -17.41 15.40
C GLY A 226 17.47 -17.40 14.11
N ASP A 227 18.02 -16.23 13.81
CA ASP A 227 18.78 -15.95 12.60
C ASP A 227 20.30 -16.11 12.83
N LEU A 228 20.71 -17.29 13.33
CA LEU A 228 22.09 -17.61 13.73
C LEU A 228 23.14 -17.21 12.69
N SER A 229 22.99 -17.71 11.46
CA SER A 229 23.98 -17.48 10.41
C SER A 229 24.10 -16.00 10.05
N PRO A 230 23.01 -15.24 9.75
CA PRO A 230 23.08 -13.80 9.58
C PRO A 230 23.71 -13.04 10.77
N LEU A 231 23.31 -13.35 12.01
CA LEU A 231 23.85 -12.68 13.21
C LEU A 231 25.34 -12.98 13.44
N SER A 232 25.85 -14.10 12.91
CA SER A 232 27.29 -14.43 12.95
C SER A 232 28.17 -13.45 12.16
N TYR A 233 27.63 -12.76 11.15
CA TYR A 233 28.35 -11.73 10.40
C TYR A 233 28.44 -10.41 11.20
N ILE A 234 27.42 -10.08 12.01
CA ILE A 234 27.48 -8.98 12.97
C ILE A 234 28.53 -9.27 14.05
N ALA A 235 28.46 -10.46 14.68
CA ALA A 235 29.46 -10.87 15.66
C ALA A 235 30.88 -10.90 15.06
N GLY A 236 31.04 -11.45 13.86
CA GLY A 236 32.29 -11.47 13.12
C GLY A 236 32.86 -10.07 12.83
N THR A 237 31.98 -9.08 12.60
CA THR A 237 32.37 -7.68 12.42
C THR A 237 32.86 -7.09 13.74
N LEU A 238 32.13 -7.27 14.85
CA LEU A 238 32.48 -6.76 16.18
C LEU A 238 33.85 -7.25 16.68
N ILE A 239 34.23 -8.49 16.35
CA ILE A 239 35.55 -9.04 16.71
C ILE A 239 36.67 -8.64 15.73
N GLY A 240 36.36 -7.90 14.66
CA GLY A 240 37.32 -7.54 13.63
C GLY A 240 37.83 -8.74 12.82
N ASN A 241 36.95 -9.65 12.41
CA ASN A 241 37.35 -10.80 11.59
C ASN A 241 37.71 -10.34 10.16
N PRO A 242 38.97 -10.55 9.69
CA PRO A 242 39.41 -10.08 8.38
C PRO A 242 38.70 -10.75 7.19
N SER A 243 38.07 -11.92 7.40
CA SER A 243 37.28 -12.61 6.37
C SER A 243 35.86 -12.07 6.25
N ILE A 244 35.38 -11.31 7.25
CA ILE A 244 34.08 -10.65 7.22
C ILE A 244 34.24 -9.29 6.58
N ARG A 245 33.36 -8.97 5.64
CA ARG A 245 33.34 -7.68 4.93
C ARG A 245 32.19 -6.83 5.42
N VAL A 246 32.33 -5.53 5.25
CA VAL A 246 31.36 -4.51 5.62
C VAL A 246 31.21 -3.50 4.50
N PHE A 247 30.05 -2.88 4.40
CA PHE A 247 29.88 -1.60 3.73
C PHE A 247 30.46 -0.51 4.62
N ASP A 248 31.35 0.29 4.03
CA ASP A 248 32.03 1.41 4.65
C ASP A 248 31.96 2.66 3.75
N GLY A 249 31.97 3.85 4.37
CA GLY A 249 31.89 5.13 3.66
C GLY A 249 30.94 6.13 4.32
N PRO A 250 30.87 7.37 3.79
CA PRO A 250 30.14 8.48 4.40
C PRO A 250 28.66 8.15 4.63
N SER A 251 28.07 8.81 5.64
CA SER A 251 26.68 8.62 6.06
C SER A 251 25.64 9.13 5.06
N VAL A 252 26.04 10.04 4.16
CA VAL A 252 25.18 10.46 3.04
C VAL A 252 25.10 9.30 2.05
N PHE A 253 23.89 8.78 1.82
CA PHE A 253 23.63 7.63 0.94
C PHE A 253 24.24 7.84 -0.45
N GLY A 254 25.43 7.27 -0.65
CA GLY A 254 26.21 7.28 -1.88
C GLY A 254 26.93 5.95 -2.05
N ALA A 255 27.76 5.82 -3.10
CA ALA A 255 28.50 4.58 -3.33
C ALA A 255 29.42 4.26 -2.14
N ARG A 256 29.05 3.22 -1.38
CA ARG A 256 29.85 2.69 -0.26
C ARG A 256 30.86 1.67 -0.77
N GLN A 257 31.99 1.56 -0.08
CA GLN A 257 33.01 0.57 -0.38
C GLN A 257 32.76 -0.70 0.42
N VAL A 258 33.05 -1.86 -0.19
CA VAL A 258 33.05 -3.14 0.52
C VAL A 258 34.48 -3.47 0.92
N VAL A 259 34.76 -3.46 2.23
CA VAL A 259 36.11 -3.66 2.79
C VAL A 259 36.11 -4.70 3.91
N PRO A 260 37.27 -5.29 4.27
CA PRO A 260 37.39 -6.15 5.45
C PRO A 260 37.01 -5.41 6.75
N SER A 261 36.32 -6.10 7.66
CA SER A 261 35.76 -5.51 8.89
C SER A 261 36.85 -4.93 9.79
N ASN A 262 37.97 -5.64 9.99
CA ASN A 262 39.10 -5.15 10.78
C ASN A 262 39.68 -3.83 10.28
N ARG A 263 39.63 -3.62 8.97
CA ARG A 263 40.14 -2.40 8.34
C ARG A 263 39.20 -1.23 8.57
N ALA A 264 37.91 -1.41 8.30
CA ALA A 264 36.89 -0.39 8.57
C ALA A 264 36.87 0.01 10.06
N LEU A 265 36.89 -0.98 10.96
CA LEU A 265 36.93 -0.72 12.41
C LEU A 265 38.14 0.15 12.80
N ALA A 266 39.33 -0.17 12.28
CA ALA A 266 40.55 0.61 12.56
C ALA A 266 40.47 2.04 11.98
N GLU A 267 39.93 2.21 10.77
CA GLU A 267 39.78 3.50 10.10
C GLU A 267 38.82 4.45 10.84
N HIS A 268 37.78 3.91 11.50
CA HIS A 268 36.84 4.68 12.34
C HIS A 268 37.19 4.70 13.83
N GLY A 269 38.36 4.18 14.23
CA GLY A 269 38.78 4.15 15.63
C GLY A 269 37.91 3.27 16.54
N VAL A 270 37.16 2.32 15.98
CA VAL A 270 36.33 1.36 16.71
C VAL A 270 37.20 0.16 17.11
N ALA A 271 37.53 0.04 18.40
CA ALA A 271 38.29 -1.11 18.88
C ALA A 271 37.46 -2.41 18.79
N PRO A 272 38.00 -3.50 18.20
CA PRO A 272 37.35 -4.81 18.22
C PRO A 272 37.13 -5.35 19.64
N ILE A 273 36.04 -6.08 19.86
CA ILE A 273 35.72 -6.69 21.16
C ILE A 273 36.00 -8.20 21.14
N PRO A 274 36.91 -8.74 21.98
CA PRO A 274 37.05 -10.18 22.14
C PRO A 274 35.85 -10.72 22.92
N LEU A 275 35.12 -11.70 22.37
CA LEU A 275 33.92 -12.25 23.01
C LEU A 275 34.27 -13.14 24.22
N SER A 276 33.40 -13.10 25.21
CA SER A 276 33.48 -13.92 26.43
C SER A 276 32.57 -15.15 26.36
N SER A 277 32.62 -16.00 27.39
CA SER A 277 31.71 -17.15 27.56
C SER A 277 30.24 -16.74 27.37
N LYS A 278 29.43 -17.58 26.74
CA LYS A 278 28.02 -17.33 26.32
C LYS A 278 27.83 -16.23 25.27
N GLU A 279 28.70 -15.23 25.11
CA GLU A 279 28.45 -14.10 24.20
C GLU A 279 28.35 -14.50 22.72
N HIS A 280 29.09 -15.52 22.31
CA HIS A 280 28.97 -16.08 20.96
C HIS A 280 27.54 -16.53 20.65
N LEU A 281 26.93 -17.30 21.55
CA LEU A 281 25.53 -17.70 21.39
C LEU A 281 24.57 -16.53 21.68
N GLY A 282 24.91 -15.71 22.67
CA GLY A 282 24.13 -14.55 23.08
C GLY A 282 24.00 -13.49 22.00
N ILE A 283 24.90 -13.36 21.03
CA ILE A 283 24.66 -12.46 19.86
C ILE A 283 23.85 -13.19 18.79
N LEU A 284 24.21 -14.45 18.52
CA LEU A 284 23.71 -15.22 17.38
C LEU A 284 22.26 -15.68 17.56
N ASN A 285 21.83 -15.98 18.78
CA ASN A 285 20.53 -16.60 19.02
C ASN A 285 19.44 -15.54 19.24
N GLY A 286 18.65 -15.33 18.19
CA GLY A 286 17.46 -14.48 18.22
C GLY A 286 16.93 -14.12 16.85
N THR A 287 15.76 -13.50 16.81
CA THR A 287 14.93 -13.30 15.60
C THR A 287 15.14 -11.93 14.94
N ALA A 288 16.25 -11.26 15.22
CA ALA A 288 16.45 -9.84 14.93
C ALA A 288 16.41 -9.50 13.44
N PHE A 289 16.92 -10.37 12.55
CA PHE A 289 16.80 -10.14 11.10
C PHE A 289 15.36 -10.31 10.64
N SER A 290 14.69 -11.37 11.08
CA SER A 290 13.28 -11.63 10.77
C SER A 290 12.39 -10.45 11.19
N ALA A 291 12.54 -9.98 12.43
CA ALA A 291 11.82 -8.83 12.95
C ALA A 291 12.18 -7.51 12.24
N SER A 292 13.45 -7.31 11.88
CA SER A 292 13.87 -6.13 11.14
C SER A 292 13.24 -6.05 9.75
N VAL A 293 13.30 -7.13 8.97
CA VAL A 293 12.72 -7.13 7.62
C VAL A 293 11.19 -7.00 7.69
N ALA A 294 10.56 -7.67 8.67
CA ALA A 294 9.12 -7.55 8.91
C ALA A 294 8.69 -6.12 9.29
N SER A 295 9.46 -5.43 10.13
CA SER A 295 9.18 -4.03 10.53
C SER A 295 9.23 -3.08 9.32
N LEU A 296 10.26 -3.25 8.48
CA LEU A 296 10.40 -2.47 7.25
C LEU A 296 9.29 -2.77 6.25
N ALA A 297 8.88 -4.04 6.13
CA ALA A 297 7.76 -4.44 5.27
C ALA A 297 6.43 -3.83 5.76
N LEU A 298 6.15 -3.86 7.06
CA LEU A 298 4.90 -3.33 7.61
C LEU A 298 4.80 -1.81 7.52
N THR A 299 5.94 -1.10 7.64
CA THR A 299 5.97 0.36 7.40
C THR A 299 5.41 0.70 6.02
N GLU A 300 5.83 -0.04 4.99
CA GLU A 300 5.34 0.15 3.62
C GLU A 300 3.92 -0.39 3.42
N ALA A 301 3.58 -1.54 4.03
CA ALA A 301 2.26 -2.14 3.89
C ALA A 301 1.13 -1.23 4.39
N VAL A 302 1.35 -0.53 5.52
CA VAL A 302 0.40 0.45 6.06
C VAL A 302 0.17 1.59 5.06
N HIS A 303 1.25 2.15 4.51
CA HIS A 303 1.17 3.21 3.51
C HIS A 303 0.39 2.75 2.26
N LEU A 304 0.72 1.58 1.70
CA LEU A 304 0.04 1.07 0.50
C LEU A 304 -1.44 0.72 0.76
N ALA A 305 -1.78 0.25 1.97
CA ALA A 305 -3.16 -0.01 2.34
C ALA A 305 -4.01 1.27 2.44
N LEU A 306 -3.44 2.38 2.90
CA LEU A 306 -4.09 3.70 2.86
C LEU A 306 -4.16 4.24 1.44
N LEU A 307 -3.07 4.16 0.68
CA LEU A 307 -3.04 4.62 -0.70
C LEU A 307 -4.03 3.83 -1.59
N ALA A 308 -4.35 2.57 -1.26
CA ALA A 308 -5.41 1.82 -1.94
C ALA A 308 -6.81 2.42 -1.73
N GLN A 309 -7.07 2.98 -0.55
CA GLN A 309 -8.30 3.71 -0.23
C GLN A 309 -8.34 5.03 -1.01
N VAL A 310 -7.22 5.74 -1.10
CA VAL A 310 -7.06 6.94 -1.96
C VAL A 310 -7.36 6.61 -3.42
N CYS A 311 -6.74 5.57 -3.98
CA CYS A 311 -6.99 5.13 -5.35
C CYS A 311 -8.45 4.74 -5.58
N THR A 312 -9.10 4.14 -4.57
CA THR A 312 -10.53 3.82 -4.64
C THR A 312 -11.39 5.08 -4.64
N ALA A 313 -11.09 6.08 -3.80
CA ALA A 313 -11.79 7.36 -3.80
C ALA A 313 -11.64 8.09 -5.16
N MET A 314 -10.40 8.20 -5.66
CA MET A 314 -10.15 8.77 -7.00
C MET A 314 -10.84 7.96 -8.10
N GLY A 315 -10.89 6.63 -7.98
CA GLY A 315 -11.60 5.76 -8.90
C GLY A 315 -13.10 6.00 -8.89
N THR A 316 -13.70 6.19 -7.72
CA THR A 316 -15.11 6.60 -7.58
C THR A 316 -15.35 7.93 -8.27
N GLU A 317 -14.49 8.93 -8.13
CA GLU A 317 -14.62 10.21 -8.86
C GLU A 317 -14.49 10.02 -10.37
N ALA A 318 -13.46 9.32 -10.83
CA ALA A 318 -13.22 9.09 -12.25
C ALA A 318 -14.36 8.32 -12.94
N MET A 319 -15.00 7.40 -12.21
CA MET A 319 -16.14 6.61 -12.68
C MET A 319 -17.49 7.30 -12.46
N LEU A 320 -17.53 8.53 -11.93
CA LEU A 320 -18.76 9.19 -11.49
C LEU A 320 -19.59 8.27 -10.56
N GLY A 321 -18.92 7.54 -9.67
CA GLY A 321 -19.48 6.54 -8.76
C GLY A 321 -20.25 7.14 -7.59
N ALA A 322 -21.06 6.32 -6.93
CA ALA A 322 -21.95 6.70 -5.85
C ALA A 322 -21.25 6.68 -4.49
N LYS A 323 -21.24 7.84 -3.81
CA LYS A 323 -20.77 8.01 -2.43
C LYS A 323 -21.57 7.19 -1.43
N GLY A 324 -22.87 6.97 -1.71
CA GLY A 324 -23.77 6.17 -0.87
C GLY A 324 -23.31 4.72 -0.65
N SER A 325 -22.39 4.20 -1.46
CA SER A 325 -21.76 2.89 -1.21
C SER A 325 -20.92 2.85 0.07
N PHE A 326 -20.55 4.02 0.61
CA PHE A 326 -19.73 4.19 1.81
C PHE A 326 -20.52 4.75 2.99
N ASP A 327 -21.86 4.73 2.92
CA ASP A 327 -22.74 5.33 3.93
C ASP A 327 -22.59 4.68 5.33
N PRO A 328 -22.52 5.47 6.41
CA PRO A 328 -22.38 4.95 7.78
C PRO A 328 -23.46 3.94 8.18
N PHE A 329 -24.69 4.05 7.68
CA PHE A 329 -25.73 3.06 7.98
C PHE A 329 -25.33 1.66 7.50
N ILE A 330 -24.72 1.55 6.31
CA ILE A 330 -24.29 0.26 5.76
C ILE A 330 -23.18 -0.36 6.61
N HIS A 331 -22.22 0.47 7.03
CA HIS A 331 -20.98 -0.04 7.62
C HIS A 331 -21.00 -0.04 9.14
N GLU A 332 -21.49 0.99 9.80
CA GLU A 332 -21.51 1.12 11.27
C GLU A 332 -22.75 0.51 11.90
N VAL A 333 -23.91 0.61 11.24
CA VAL A 333 -25.18 0.13 11.82
C VAL A 333 -25.50 -1.29 11.35
N ALA A 334 -25.46 -1.54 10.04
CA ALA A 334 -25.93 -2.80 9.47
C ALA A 334 -24.88 -3.93 9.51
N ARG A 335 -23.58 -3.62 9.32
CA ARG A 335 -22.51 -4.65 9.32
C ARG A 335 -21.16 -4.11 9.88
N PRO A 336 -21.03 -3.94 11.20
CA PRO A 336 -19.92 -3.25 11.87
C PRO A 336 -18.63 -4.07 12.02
N HIS A 337 -18.07 -4.56 10.91
CA HIS A 337 -16.67 -5.04 10.94
C HIS A 337 -15.72 -3.84 11.06
N PRO A 338 -14.81 -3.78 12.04
CA PRO A 338 -14.01 -2.58 12.32
C PRO A 338 -13.22 -2.05 11.12
N GLY A 339 -12.51 -2.91 10.39
CA GLY A 339 -11.76 -2.49 9.22
C GLY A 339 -12.67 -1.99 8.09
N GLN A 340 -13.84 -2.62 7.91
CA GLN A 340 -14.82 -2.18 6.91
C GLN A 340 -15.36 -0.78 7.24
N VAL A 341 -15.70 -0.54 8.51
CA VAL A 341 -16.15 0.77 9.01
C VAL A 341 -15.09 1.83 8.74
N GLN A 342 -13.84 1.58 9.16
CA GLN A 342 -12.73 2.51 8.99
C GLN A 342 -12.46 2.85 7.53
N VAL A 343 -12.45 1.85 6.65
CA VAL A 343 -12.23 2.06 5.21
C VAL A 343 -13.37 2.87 4.59
N ALA A 344 -14.63 2.55 4.91
CA ALA A 344 -15.77 3.29 4.39
C ALA A 344 -15.74 4.76 4.81
N ALA A 345 -15.53 5.02 6.11
CA ALA A 345 -15.42 6.37 6.64
C ALA A 345 -14.28 7.17 5.98
N THR A 346 -13.12 6.55 5.80
CA THR A 346 -11.95 7.16 5.15
C THR A 346 -12.23 7.53 3.70
N ILE A 347 -12.81 6.61 2.91
CA ILE A 347 -13.14 6.88 1.51
C ILE A 347 -14.24 7.94 1.40
N LEU A 348 -15.27 7.87 2.24
CA LEU A 348 -16.37 8.84 2.24
C LEU A 348 -15.86 10.26 2.55
N ASP A 349 -14.99 10.40 3.56
CA ASP A 349 -14.34 11.67 3.89
C ASP A 349 -13.51 12.21 2.71
N MET A 350 -12.72 11.36 2.04
CA MET A 350 -11.95 11.77 0.86
C MET A 350 -12.83 12.29 -0.29
N LEU A 351 -14.04 11.75 -0.43
CA LEU A 351 -15.04 12.16 -1.42
C LEU A 351 -15.84 13.41 -1.02
N SER A 352 -15.63 13.93 0.19
CA SER A 352 -16.23 15.18 0.65
C SER A 352 -15.83 16.35 -0.25
N GLY A 353 -16.80 17.17 -0.65
CA GLY A 353 -16.60 18.28 -1.59
C GLY A 353 -16.43 17.88 -3.07
N SER A 354 -16.34 16.58 -3.39
CA SER A 354 -16.23 16.13 -4.78
C SER A 354 -17.48 16.50 -5.59
N ARG A 355 -17.26 17.06 -6.78
CA ARG A 355 -18.27 17.36 -7.80
C ARG A 355 -18.38 16.27 -8.88
N LEU A 356 -17.50 15.27 -8.82
CA LEU A 356 -17.51 14.12 -9.74
C LEU A 356 -18.27 12.93 -9.17
N ALA A 357 -17.98 12.55 -7.92
CA ALA A 357 -18.67 11.44 -7.29
C ALA A 357 -20.13 11.82 -6.97
N MET A 358 -21.06 10.93 -7.32
CA MET A 358 -22.50 11.12 -7.15
C MET A 358 -22.88 11.03 -5.68
N SER A 359 -23.58 12.05 -5.16
CA SER A 359 -23.93 12.12 -3.74
C SER A 359 -24.99 11.09 -3.34
N GLU A 360 -26.11 11.03 -4.06
CA GLU A 360 -27.24 10.13 -3.80
C GLU A 360 -27.83 9.64 -5.14
N GLU A 361 -28.35 8.42 -5.18
CA GLU A 361 -29.19 7.97 -6.30
C GLU A 361 -30.51 8.75 -6.25
N GLU A 362 -30.85 9.50 -7.31
CA GLU A 362 -32.15 10.15 -7.39
C GLU A 362 -33.25 9.09 -7.55
N GLU A 363 -34.26 9.13 -6.68
CA GLU A 363 -35.46 8.32 -6.84
C GLU A 363 -36.27 8.86 -8.02
N CYS A 364 -36.51 8.01 -9.03
CA CYS A 364 -37.33 8.33 -10.19
C CYS A 364 -38.42 7.27 -10.41
N HIS A 365 -39.44 7.62 -11.19
CA HIS A 365 -40.49 6.67 -11.58
C HIS A 365 -39.93 5.61 -12.54
N ILE A 366 -40.57 4.44 -12.62
CA ILE A 366 -40.10 3.34 -13.49
C ILE A 366 -40.09 3.74 -14.98
N GLU A 367 -40.95 4.66 -15.37
CA GLU A 367 -41.00 5.25 -16.70
C GLU A 367 -39.81 6.19 -16.98
N GLU A 368 -39.18 6.74 -15.94
CA GLU A 368 -38.08 7.70 -16.01
C GLU A 368 -36.70 7.04 -15.87
N ASP A 369 -36.62 5.87 -15.22
CA ASP A 369 -35.40 5.08 -14.94
C ASP A 369 -34.61 4.67 -16.21
N ALA A 370 -35.28 4.68 -17.37
CA ALA A 370 -34.71 4.39 -18.69
C ALA A 370 -33.96 3.04 -18.82
N GLY A 371 -34.00 2.18 -17.79
CA GLY A 371 -33.33 0.88 -17.75
C GLY A 371 -31.80 0.97 -17.74
N GLU A 372 -31.23 2.09 -17.28
CA GLU A 372 -29.78 2.24 -17.15
C GLU A 372 -29.24 1.46 -15.94
N LEU A 373 -27.92 1.20 -15.93
CA LEU A 373 -27.31 0.49 -14.81
C LEU A 373 -27.32 1.37 -13.55
N ARG A 374 -28.28 1.12 -12.67
CA ARG A 374 -28.49 1.90 -11.45
C ARG A 374 -27.36 1.83 -10.43
N GLN A 375 -26.62 0.72 -10.39
CA GLN A 375 -25.61 0.48 -9.37
C GLN A 375 -24.18 0.49 -9.92
N ASP A 376 -23.24 0.98 -9.12
CA ASP A 376 -21.82 0.72 -9.35
C ASP A 376 -21.53 -0.79 -9.30
N ARG A 377 -20.49 -1.22 -10.02
CA ARG A 377 -19.99 -2.59 -9.94
C ARG A 377 -19.15 -2.78 -8.68
N TYR A 378 -18.90 -4.04 -8.35
CA TYR A 378 -18.32 -4.44 -7.08
C TYR A 378 -16.94 -3.84 -6.78
N PRO A 379 -16.01 -3.68 -7.75
CA PRO A 379 -14.70 -3.12 -7.45
C PRO A 379 -14.74 -1.73 -6.78
N LEU A 380 -15.79 -0.93 -7.02
CA LEU A 380 -16.04 0.30 -6.28
C LEU A 380 -17.01 0.08 -5.11
N ARG A 381 -18.20 -0.45 -5.39
CA ARG A 381 -19.29 -0.52 -4.40
C ARG A 381 -18.99 -1.39 -3.19
N THR A 382 -18.19 -2.45 -3.35
CA THR A 382 -17.84 -3.36 -2.25
C THR A 382 -16.43 -3.12 -1.71
N ALA A 383 -15.78 -1.99 -2.08
CA ALA A 383 -14.39 -1.76 -1.75
C ALA A 383 -14.13 -1.74 -0.22
N ALA A 384 -15.03 -1.15 0.57
CA ALA A 384 -14.90 -1.14 2.02
C ALA A 384 -14.98 -2.55 2.64
N GLN A 385 -15.92 -3.37 2.17
CA GLN A 385 -16.09 -4.76 2.59
C GLN A 385 -14.89 -5.63 2.17
N PHE A 386 -14.24 -5.30 1.06
CA PHE A 386 -13.12 -6.06 0.52
C PHE A 386 -11.78 -5.67 1.18
N LEU A 387 -11.52 -4.37 1.34
CA LEU A 387 -10.30 -3.85 1.97
C LEU A 387 -10.31 -3.98 3.50
N GLY A 388 -11.48 -3.88 4.14
CA GLY A 388 -11.60 -3.89 5.60
C GLY A 388 -10.87 -5.05 6.29
N PRO A 389 -11.11 -6.31 5.90
CA PRO A 389 -10.38 -7.45 6.49
C PRO A 389 -8.86 -7.40 6.25
N GLN A 390 -8.42 -6.81 5.13
CA GLN A 390 -6.98 -6.69 4.82
C GLN A 390 -6.32 -5.68 5.77
N VAL A 391 -7.03 -4.61 6.09
CA VAL A 391 -6.62 -3.61 7.09
C VAL A 391 -6.51 -4.25 8.48
N GLU A 392 -7.49 -5.06 8.88
CA GLU A 392 -7.47 -5.79 10.15
C GLU A 392 -6.26 -6.73 10.26
N ASP A 393 -5.92 -7.45 9.18
CA ASP A 393 -4.74 -8.32 9.15
C ASP A 393 -3.42 -7.55 9.25
N ILE A 394 -3.31 -6.40 8.58
CA ILE A 394 -2.11 -5.53 8.66
C ILE A 394 -1.95 -4.94 10.06
N LEU A 395 -3.04 -4.46 10.68
CA LEU A 395 -3.03 -3.96 12.06
C LEU A 395 -2.60 -5.06 13.05
N SER A 396 -3.15 -6.26 12.91
CA SER A 396 -2.73 -7.42 13.71
C SER A 396 -1.24 -7.75 13.51
N ALA A 397 -0.72 -7.62 12.29
CA ALA A 397 0.69 -7.86 12.02
C ALA A 397 1.61 -6.80 12.64
N LEU A 398 1.19 -5.52 12.68
CA LEU A 398 1.92 -4.45 13.38
C LEU A 398 2.09 -4.76 14.86
N ASP A 399 1.03 -5.20 15.54
CA ASP A 399 1.08 -5.52 16.97
C ASP A 399 2.06 -6.67 17.25
N VAL A 400 1.99 -7.74 16.43
CA VAL A 400 2.86 -8.92 16.57
C VAL A 400 4.32 -8.56 16.37
N VAL A 401 4.65 -7.81 15.31
CA VAL A 401 6.05 -7.47 15.00
C VAL A 401 6.60 -6.42 15.96
N THR A 402 5.78 -5.48 16.41
CA THR A 402 6.18 -4.51 17.45
C THR A 402 6.51 -5.22 18.76
N LEU A 403 5.72 -6.21 19.15
CA LEU A 403 6.02 -7.04 20.32
C LEU A 403 7.33 -7.81 20.15
N GLU A 404 7.52 -8.47 18.99
CA GLU A 404 8.75 -9.23 18.68
C GLU A 404 10.01 -8.36 18.79
N CYS A 405 9.96 -7.10 18.35
CA CYS A 405 11.07 -6.13 18.47
C CYS A 405 11.48 -5.85 19.92
N ASN A 406 10.61 -6.15 20.88
CA ASN A 406 10.79 -5.94 22.32
C ASN A 406 10.85 -7.24 23.12
N CYS A 407 11.09 -8.38 22.46
CA CYS A 407 11.23 -9.68 23.13
C CYS A 407 12.71 -10.02 23.40
N THR A 408 12.94 -10.86 24.43
CA THR A 408 14.20 -11.63 24.50
C THR A 408 14.00 -12.96 23.78
N THR A 409 14.69 -13.13 22.67
CA THR A 409 14.58 -14.31 21.78
C THR A 409 15.80 -15.23 21.82
N ASP A 410 16.59 -15.15 22.90
CA ASP A 410 17.80 -15.94 23.16
C ASP A 410 17.50 -17.22 23.96
N ASN A 411 18.46 -18.14 24.00
CA ASN A 411 18.47 -19.37 24.77
C ASN A 411 19.92 -19.82 25.10
N PRO A 412 20.17 -20.32 26.34
CA PRO A 412 19.28 -20.23 27.48
C PRO A 412 19.11 -18.79 27.96
N LEU A 413 17.99 -18.53 28.61
CA LEU A 413 17.70 -17.29 29.30
C LEU A 413 18.30 -17.32 30.70
N ILE A 414 18.87 -16.21 31.12
CA ILE A 414 19.59 -16.08 32.39
C ILE A 414 18.79 -15.17 33.31
N ASP A 415 18.29 -15.74 34.40
CA ASP A 415 17.65 -14.97 35.46
C ASP A 415 18.71 -14.45 36.42
N GLY A 416 19.04 -13.16 36.27
CA GLY A 416 20.02 -12.46 37.09
C GLY A 416 19.60 -12.31 38.56
N GLU A 417 18.31 -12.41 38.89
CA GLU A 417 17.81 -12.28 40.27
C GLU A 417 17.90 -13.61 41.01
N THR A 418 17.54 -14.72 40.35
CA THR A 418 17.52 -16.05 41.01
C THR A 418 18.77 -16.89 40.75
N GLY A 419 19.63 -16.49 39.80
CA GLY A 419 20.79 -17.27 39.38
C GLY A 419 20.46 -18.53 38.59
N ARG A 420 19.20 -18.65 38.12
CA ARG A 420 18.69 -19.78 37.34
C ARG A 420 18.95 -19.58 35.85
N VAL A 421 19.19 -20.70 35.17
CA VAL A 421 19.36 -20.77 33.72
C VAL A 421 18.15 -21.50 33.15
N HIS A 422 17.34 -20.80 32.37
CA HIS A 422 16.11 -21.29 31.78
C HIS A 422 16.34 -21.71 30.33
N HIS A 423 16.02 -22.95 29.99
CA HIS A 423 16.09 -23.46 28.63
C HIS A 423 14.69 -23.40 28.01
N GLY A 424 14.59 -22.89 26.79
CA GLY A 424 13.32 -22.70 26.11
C GLY A 424 13.48 -22.49 24.61
N GLY A 425 12.41 -22.06 23.96
CA GLY A 425 12.31 -21.93 22.49
C GLY A 425 11.98 -20.52 22.01
N ASN A 426 12.29 -19.47 22.77
CA ASN A 426 11.93 -18.08 22.42
C ASN A 426 12.56 -17.60 21.10
N PHE A 427 13.51 -18.35 20.56
CA PHE A 427 14.13 -18.12 19.27
C PHE A 427 13.26 -18.53 18.06
N GLN A 428 12.10 -19.16 18.29
CA GLN A 428 11.19 -19.65 17.26
C GLN A 428 10.24 -18.55 16.79
N ALA A 429 10.42 -18.06 15.56
CA ALA A 429 9.73 -16.85 15.06
C ALA A 429 8.42 -17.12 14.29
N MET A 430 7.64 -18.14 14.66
CA MET A 430 6.41 -18.49 13.92
C MET A 430 5.36 -17.35 13.95
N SER A 431 5.38 -16.54 15.01
CA SER A 431 4.62 -15.28 15.12
C SER A 431 4.88 -14.35 13.92
N VAL A 432 6.15 -14.10 13.61
CA VAL A 432 6.58 -13.25 12.49
C VAL A 432 6.18 -13.87 11.16
N THR A 433 6.32 -15.18 10.98
CA THR A 433 5.87 -15.87 9.76
C THR A 433 4.39 -15.64 9.51
N ASN A 434 3.54 -15.89 10.52
CA ASN A 434 2.10 -15.69 10.41
C ASN A 434 1.74 -14.23 10.09
N ALA A 435 2.44 -13.27 10.72
CA ALA A 435 2.26 -11.84 10.44
C ALA A 435 2.63 -11.48 8.99
N MET A 436 3.73 -12.03 8.47
CA MET A 436 4.18 -11.78 7.10
C MET A 436 3.31 -12.45 6.05
N GLU A 437 2.81 -13.67 6.31
CA GLU A 437 1.94 -14.40 5.38
C GLU A 437 0.57 -13.75 5.24
N LYS A 438 -0.08 -13.38 6.36
CA LYS A 438 -1.36 -12.65 6.29
C LYS A 438 -1.21 -11.29 5.60
N THR A 439 -0.12 -10.57 5.89
CA THR A 439 0.18 -9.29 5.24
C THR A 439 0.36 -9.49 3.74
N ARG A 440 1.10 -10.53 3.32
CA ARG A 440 1.33 -10.81 1.91
C ARG A 440 0.06 -11.17 1.15
N LEU A 441 -0.84 -11.92 1.76
CA LEU A 441 -2.16 -12.20 1.20
C LEU A 441 -3.01 -10.93 1.09
N ALA A 442 -3.00 -10.07 2.13
CA ALA A 442 -3.66 -8.77 2.12
C ALA A 442 -3.16 -7.89 0.95
N LEU A 443 -1.84 -7.83 0.70
CA LEU A 443 -1.27 -7.08 -0.43
C LEU A 443 -1.77 -7.59 -1.79
N HIS A 444 -1.89 -8.92 -1.96
CA HIS A 444 -2.48 -9.49 -3.17
C HIS A 444 -3.94 -9.07 -3.36
N HIS A 445 -4.76 -9.16 -2.32
CA HIS A 445 -6.16 -8.75 -2.39
C HIS A 445 -6.30 -7.26 -2.70
N ILE A 446 -5.50 -6.39 -2.07
CA ILE A 446 -5.43 -4.96 -2.42
C ILE A 446 -5.14 -4.79 -3.91
N GLY A 447 -4.07 -5.44 -4.42
CA GLY A 447 -3.73 -5.40 -5.84
C GLY A 447 -4.85 -5.91 -6.75
N LYS A 448 -5.56 -6.97 -6.34
CA LYS A 448 -6.68 -7.53 -7.10
C LYS A 448 -7.85 -6.57 -7.22
N LEU A 449 -8.19 -5.86 -6.15
CA LEU A 449 -9.24 -4.85 -6.16
C LEU A 449 -8.87 -3.68 -7.10
N LEU A 450 -7.66 -3.14 -6.93
CA LEU A 450 -7.20 -2.00 -7.73
C LEU A 450 -7.05 -2.34 -9.22
N PHE A 451 -6.59 -3.55 -9.54
CA PHE A 451 -6.58 -4.06 -10.91
C PHE A 451 -7.99 -4.08 -11.50
N ALA A 452 -8.98 -4.62 -10.77
CA ALA A 452 -10.36 -4.67 -11.24
C ALA A 452 -10.93 -3.26 -11.48
N GLN A 453 -10.71 -2.32 -10.56
CA GLN A 453 -11.11 -0.92 -10.74
C GLN A 453 -10.46 -0.29 -11.99
N CYS A 454 -9.15 -0.51 -12.18
CA CYS A 454 -8.42 -0.02 -13.36
C CYS A 454 -9.01 -0.59 -14.66
N THR A 455 -9.27 -1.90 -14.73
CA THR A 455 -9.84 -2.56 -15.90
C THR A 455 -11.25 -2.03 -16.24
N GLU A 456 -12.08 -1.74 -15.22
CA GLU A 456 -13.38 -1.11 -15.46
C GLU A 456 -13.23 0.31 -16.02
N LEU A 457 -12.31 1.11 -15.46
CA LEU A 457 -12.09 2.50 -15.84
C LEU A 457 -11.63 2.66 -17.29
N ILE A 458 -10.81 1.75 -17.80
CA ILE A 458 -10.30 1.82 -19.18
C ILE A 458 -11.30 1.26 -20.22
N ASN A 459 -12.35 0.57 -19.77
CA ASN A 459 -13.31 -0.10 -20.66
C ASN A 459 -14.51 0.82 -20.97
N PRO A 460 -14.72 1.23 -22.24
CA PRO A 460 -15.79 2.15 -22.61
C PRO A 460 -17.20 1.59 -22.38
N ALA A 461 -17.34 0.27 -22.21
CA ALA A 461 -18.62 -0.36 -21.86
C ALA A 461 -18.96 -0.26 -20.36
N MET A 462 -18.02 0.23 -19.54
CA MET A 462 -18.11 0.20 -18.07
C MET A 462 -17.83 1.56 -17.43
N ASN A 463 -17.12 2.45 -18.11
CA ASN A 463 -16.55 3.69 -17.55
C ASN A 463 -17.38 4.96 -17.75
N ARG A 464 -18.68 4.83 -18.07
CA ARG A 464 -19.64 5.94 -18.19
C ARG A 464 -19.17 7.08 -19.12
N GLY A 465 -18.93 6.75 -20.40
CA GLY A 465 -18.70 7.75 -21.46
C GLY A 465 -17.24 8.17 -21.67
N LEU A 466 -16.30 7.68 -20.88
CA LEU A 466 -14.87 7.87 -21.14
C LEU A 466 -14.43 7.08 -22.40
N PRO A 467 -13.41 7.55 -23.14
CA PRO A 467 -12.94 6.88 -24.34
C PRO A 467 -12.20 5.57 -24.02
N PRO A 468 -12.10 4.64 -24.98
CA PRO A 468 -11.44 3.36 -24.78
C PRO A 468 -9.96 3.53 -24.41
N ASN A 469 -9.51 2.82 -23.38
CA ASN A 469 -8.16 2.93 -22.84
C ASN A 469 -7.78 4.36 -22.41
N LEU A 470 -8.76 5.24 -22.17
CA LEU A 470 -8.58 6.65 -21.82
C LEU A 470 -7.76 7.46 -22.83
N SER A 471 -7.99 7.22 -24.12
CA SER A 471 -7.35 7.97 -25.21
C SER A 471 -7.78 9.45 -25.21
N ALA A 472 -6.84 10.38 -25.13
CA ALA A 472 -7.12 11.82 -25.15
C ALA A 472 -7.45 12.38 -26.54
N THR A 473 -7.03 11.68 -27.59
CA THR A 473 -7.23 12.08 -28.99
C THR A 473 -8.13 11.07 -29.71
N ASP A 474 -8.07 11.00 -31.04
CA ASP A 474 -8.85 10.02 -31.81
C ASP A 474 -8.49 8.57 -31.42
N PRO A 475 -9.47 7.75 -30.99
CA PRO A 475 -9.23 6.40 -30.50
C PRO A 475 -8.58 5.45 -31.52
N SER A 476 -8.71 5.73 -32.81
CA SER A 476 -8.04 4.95 -33.87
C SER A 476 -6.52 5.02 -33.83
N HIS A 477 -5.96 6.10 -33.25
CA HIS A 477 -4.52 6.38 -33.23
C HIS A 477 -3.94 6.58 -31.83
N ASN A 478 -4.74 6.39 -30.77
CA ASN A 478 -4.30 6.58 -29.39
C ASN A 478 -4.85 5.47 -28.50
N TYR A 479 -3.93 4.68 -27.92
CA TYR A 479 -4.26 3.50 -27.13
C TYR A 479 -3.87 3.61 -25.65
N PHE A 480 -3.27 4.73 -25.23
CA PHE A 480 -2.82 5.07 -23.88
C PHE A 480 -2.67 3.87 -22.90
N ALA A 481 -3.72 3.56 -22.13
CA ALA A 481 -3.67 2.59 -21.04
C ALA A 481 -3.64 1.12 -21.47
N LYS A 482 -3.70 0.80 -22.78
CA LYS A 482 -3.72 -0.59 -23.25
C LYS A 482 -2.49 -1.37 -22.83
N GLY A 483 -1.29 -0.77 -22.94
CA GLY A 483 -0.06 -1.40 -22.46
C GLY A 483 -0.01 -1.48 -20.92
N VAL A 484 -0.55 -0.46 -20.25
CA VAL A 484 -0.64 -0.40 -18.79
C VAL A 484 -1.53 -1.52 -18.24
N ASP A 485 -2.66 -1.83 -18.89
CA ASP A 485 -3.56 -2.94 -18.54
C ASP A 485 -2.85 -4.30 -18.59
N ILE A 486 -2.04 -4.53 -19.63
CA ILE A 486 -1.25 -5.76 -19.75
C ILE A 486 -0.23 -5.85 -18.61
N HIS A 487 0.43 -4.74 -18.28
CA HIS A 487 1.38 -4.70 -17.17
C HIS A 487 0.70 -4.96 -15.82
N THR A 488 -0.43 -4.31 -15.54
CA THR A 488 -1.14 -4.50 -14.26
C THR A 488 -1.74 -5.90 -14.14
N ALA A 489 -2.15 -6.53 -15.26
CA ALA A 489 -2.53 -7.94 -15.30
C ALA A 489 -1.36 -8.88 -14.95
N ALA A 490 -0.15 -8.59 -15.45
CA ALA A 490 1.05 -9.34 -15.08
C ALA A 490 1.38 -9.18 -13.59
N TYR A 491 1.33 -7.94 -13.07
CA TYR A 491 1.61 -7.64 -11.67
C TYR A 491 0.64 -8.34 -10.71
N VAL A 492 -0.68 -8.32 -10.99
CA VAL A 492 -1.65 -9.04 -10.14
C VAL A 492 -1.48 -10.57 -10.21
N GLY A 493 -1.07 -11.10 -11.38
CA GLY A 493 -0.73 -12.50 -11.53
C GLY A 493 0.48 -12.91 -10.67
N GLU A 494 1.53 -12.09 -10.66
CA GLU A 494 2.72 -12.30 -9.82
C GLU A 494 2.41 -12.13 -8.32
N LEU A 495 1.61 -11.12 -7.93
CA LEU A 495 1.12 -10.98 -6.55
C LEU A 495 0.37 -12.24 -6.08
N GLY A 496 -0.45 -12.84 -6.96
CA GLY A 496 -1.16 -14.09 -6.65
C GLY A 496 -0.21 -15.26 -6.41
N TYR A 497 0.89 -15.35 -7.17
CA TYR A 497 1.95 -16.34 -6.91
C TYR A 497 2.67 -16.08 -5.58
N LEU A 498 3.03 -14.83 -5.30
CA LEU A 498 3.73 -14.45 -4.08
C LEU A 498 2.88 -14.65 -2.82
N ALA A 499 1.54 -14.57 -2.92
CA ALA A 499 0.61 -14.77 -1.82
C ALA A 499 0.66 -16.18 -1.19
N ASN A 500 1.28 -17.17 -1.87
CA ASN A 500 1.42 -18.51 -1.31
C ASN A 500 2.21 -18.50 0.01
N PRO A 501 1.84 -19.37 0.98
CA PRO A 501 2.55 -19.48 2.24
C PRO A 501 3.93 -20.10 2.02
N VAL A 502 4.91 -19.63 2.80
CA VAL A 502 6.25 -20.21 2.90
C VAL A 502 6.26 -21.27 4.01
N SER A 503 5.43 -21.11 5.03
CA SER A 503 5.33 -21.98 6.23
C SER A 503 4.98 -23.44 5.91
N THR A 504 4.29 -23.71 4.80
CA THR A 504 3.96 -25.07 4.34
C THR A 504 5.19 -25.83 3.81
N HIS A 505 6.32 -25.16 3.64
CA HIS A 505 7.56 -25.72 3.10
C HIS A 505 8.62 -26.01 4.18
N VAL A 506 8.26 -25.95 5.46
CA VAL A 506 9.17 -26.29 6.58
C VAL A 506 9.80 -27.67 6.37
N GLN A 507 11.13 -27.71 6.47
CA GLN A 507 11.93 -28.93 6.35
C GLN A 507 12.52 -29.31 7.70
N SER A 508 12.70 -30.60 7.93
CA SER A 508 13.46 -31.08 9.08
C SER A 508 14.95 -30.79 8.88
N ALA A 509 15.53 -29.97 9.76
CA ALA A 509 16.90 -29.50 9.62
C ALA A 509 17.77 -29.84 10.85
N GLU A 510 19.08 -29.69 10.69
CA GLU A 510 20.07 -29.75 11.78
C GLU A 510 19.95 -31.04 12.61
N MET A 511 20.31 -32.19 12.01
CA MET A 511 20.22 -33.52 12.63
C MET A 511 18.83 -33.85 13.21
N HIS A 512 17.77 -33.35 12.58
CA HIS A 512 16.38 -33.43 13.04
C HIS A 512 16.06 -32.69 14.35
N ASN A 513 17.03 -32.03 14.98
CA ASN A 513 16.78 -31.21 16.17
C ASN A 513 15.88 -30.00 15.84
N GLN A 514 16.02 -29.45 14.63
CA GLN A 514 15.18 -28.36 14.11
C GLN A 514 14.13 -28.92 13.13
N ALA A 515 13.41 -29.96 13.57
CA ALA A 515 12.35 -30.60 12.79
C ALA A 515 11.19 -29.66 12.45
N VAL A 516 10.98 -28.62 13.28
CA VAL A 516 10.08 -27.50 13.03
C VAL A 516 10.85 -26.19 13.11
N ASN A 517 10.52 -25.26 12.23
CA ASN A 517 11.14 -23.95 12.12
C ASN A 517 10.16 -22.97 11.48
N SER A 518 10.41 -21.67 11.64
CA SER A 518 9.42 -20.65 11.24
C SER A 518 9.56 -20.20 9.80
N LEU A 519 10.77 -20.23 9.23
CA LEU A 519 11.09 -19.60 7.94
C LEU A 519 10.76 -18.09 7.89
N ALA A 520 10.72 -17.42 9.04
CA ALA A 520 10.26 -16.03 9.17
C ALA A 520 11.00 -15.05 8.27
N LEU A 521 12.33 -15.13 8.18
CA LEU A 521 13.12 -14.27 7.30
C LEU A 521 12.81 -14.50 5.81
N ILE A 522 12.47 -15.73 5.41
CA ILE A 522 12.05 -16.03 4.03
C ILE A 522 10.67 -15.42 3.77
N SER A 523 9.73 -15.57 4.70
CA SER A 523 8.39 -14.98 4.59
C SER A 523 8.45 -13.45 4.52
N ALA A 524 9.23 -12.80 5.37
CA ALA A 524 9.43 -11.35 5.36
C ALA A 524 10.03 -10.86 4.03
N ARG A 525 11.00 -11.60 3.47
CA ARG A 525 11.57 -11.32 2.14
C ARG A 525 10.53 -11.42 1.02
N ALA A 526 9.70 -12.47 1.02
CA ALA A 526 8.62 -12.61 0.03
C ALA A 526 7.58 -11.48 0.14
N THR A 527 7.33 -10.98 1.36
CA THR A 527 6.46 -9.84 1.58
C THR A 527 7.06 -8.54 1.04
N ILE A 528 8.37 -8.30 1.17
CA ILE A 528 9.05 -7.17 0.50
C ILE A 528 8.87 -7.22 -1.02
N ASN A 529 9.07 -8.38 -1.65
CA ASN A 529 8.84 -8.53 -3.09
C ASN A 529 7.39 -8.20 -3.48
N SER A 530 6.41 -8.59 -2.65
CA SER A 530 5.00 -8.30 -2.90
C SER A 530 4.69 -6.80 -2.80
N LEU A 531 5.37 -6.08 -1.90
CA LEU A 531 5.26 -4.62 -1.79
C LEU A 531 5.81 -3.92 -3.04
N GLU A 532 6.90 -4.41 -3.61
CA GLU A 532 7.47 -3.88 -4.85
C GLU A 532 6.49 -4.04 -6.02
N VAL A 533 5.94 -5.24 -6.21
CA VAL A 533 4.98 -5.52 -7.28
C VAL A 533 3.68 -4.72 -7.10
N LEU A 534 3.16 -4.62 -5.86
CA LEU A 534 1.98 -3.80 -5.58
C LEU A 534 2.24 -2.32 -5.87
N SER A 535 3.42 -1.80 -5.52
CA SER A 535 3.80 -0.41 -5.81
C SER A 535 3.81 -0.13 -7.32
N LEU A 536 4.28 -1.07 -8.16
CA LEU A 536 4.23 -0.94 -9.62
C LEU A 536 2.78 -0.84 -10.14
N LEU A 537 1.89 -1.69 -9.61
CA LEU A 537 0.46 -1.68 -9.94
C LEU A 537 -0.19 -0.36 -9.52
N MET A 538 0.04 0.10 -8.29
CA MET A 538 -0.55 1.34 -7.77
C MET A 538 -0.06 2.57 -8.53
N SER A 539 1.22 2.62 -8.87
CA SER A 539 1.80 3.70 -9.69
C SER A 539 1.15 3.76 -11.08
N SER A 540 0.97 2.58 -11.68
CA SER A 540 0.29 2.43 -12.98
C SER A 540 -1.17 2.90 -12.90
N TYR A 541 -1.88 2.55 -11.83
CA TYR A 541 -3.28 2.94 -11.66
C TYR A 541 -3.43 4.44 -11.35
N LEU A 542 -2.55 5.04 -10.53
CA LEU A 542 -2.54 6.49 -10.29
C LEU A 542 -2.33 7.28 -11.58
N PHE A 543 -1.45 6.81 -12.46
CA PHE A 543 -1.26 7.42 -13.79
C PHE A 543 -2.55 7.37 -14.62
N VAL A 544 -3.23 6.22 -14.65
CA VAL A 544 -4.52 6.02 -15.34
C VAL A 544 -5.63 6.89 -14.72
N LEU A 545 -5.70 6.96 -13.39
CA LEU A 545 -6.66 7.78 -12.66
C LEU A 545 -6.52 9.26 -13.01
N CYS A 546 -5.29 9.79 -12.95
CA CYS A 546 -5.08 11.21 -13.25
C CYS A 546 -5.48 11.53 -14.71
N GLN A 547 -5.19 10.64 -15.67
CA GLN A 547 -5.66 10.79 -17.05
C GLN A 547 -7.19 10.80 -17.13
N ALA A 548 -7.87 9.89 -16.43
CA ALA A 548 -9.33 9.84 -16.42
C ALA A 548 -9.95 11.12 -15.86
N LEU A 549 -9.37 11.68 -14.79
CA LEU A 549 -9.84 12.93 -14.18
C LEU A 549 -9.68 14.12 -15.13
N ASP A 550 -8.55 14.21 -15.85
CA ASP A 550 -8.37 15.24 -16.89
C ASP A 550 -9.41 15.10 -18.01
N LEU A 551 -9.68 13.87 -18.44
CA LEU A 551 -10.71 13.59 -19.45
C LEU A 551 -12.12 13.94 -18.97
N ARG A 552 -12.43 13.77 -17.68
CA ARG A 552 -13.71 14.22 -17.11
C ARG A 552 -13.84 15.74 -17.17
N ALA A 553 -12.79 16.47 -16.79
CA ALA A 553 -12.78 17.92 -16.92
C ALA A 553 -13.01 18.36 -18.38
N MET A 554 -12.29 17.76 -19.33
CA MET A 554 -12.48 18.03 -20.77
C MET A 554 -13.88 17.64 -21.27
N GLN A 555 -14.46 16.55 -20.76
CA GLN A 555 -15.81 16.11 -21.12
C GLN A 555 -16.87 17.12 -20.68
N PHE A 556 -16.75 17.72 -19.51
CA PHE A 556 -17.66 18.78 -19.08
C PHE A 556 -17.57 20.03 -19.94
N ASP A 557 -16.35 20.47 -20.25
CA ASP A 557 -16.12 21.60 -21.16
C ASP A 557 -16.71 21.32 -22.55
N LEU A 558 -16.52 20.10 -23.06
CA LEU A 558 -17.11 19.66 -24.32
C LEU A 558 -18.64 19.68 -24.26
N GLN A 559 -19.23 19.13 -23.22
CA GLN A 559 -20.68 19.06 -23.08
C GLN A 559 -21.30 20.47 -23.02
N ALA A 560 -20.72 21.37 -22.22
CA ALA A 560 -21.16 22.76 -22.13
C ALA A 560 -21.02 23.49 -23.47
N GLY A 561 -19.90 23.32 -24.17
CA GLY A 561 -19.67 23.93 -25.48
C GLY A 561 -20.61 23.38 -26.56
N VAL A 562 -20.84 22.07 -26.61
CA VAL A 562 -21.80 21.46 -27.54
C VAL A 562 -23.22 21.92 -27.25
N HIS A 563 -23.63 22.00 -25.99
CA HIS A 563 -24.94 22.55 -25.61
C HIS A 563 -25.11 23.99 -26.09
N LYS A 564 -24.07 24.83 -25.99
CA LYS A 564 -24.08 26.18 -26.55
C LYS A 564 -24.23 26.18 -28.07
N ILE A 565 -23.42 25.39 -28.78
CA ILE A 565 -23.50 25.24 -30.25
C ILE A 565 -24.92 24.83 -30.66
N VAL A 566 -25.50 23.84 -29.99
CA VAL A 566 -26.85 23.34 -30.27
C VAL A 566 -27.88 24.43 -30.09
N ARG A 567 -27.79 25.25 -29.02
CA ARG A 567 -28.70 26.37 -28.79
C ARG A 567 -28.61 27.42 -29.90
N ASP A 568 -27.39 27.78 -30.28
CA ASP A 568 -27.12 28.79 -31.31
C ASP A 568 -27.61 28.30 -32.69
N GLU A 569 -27.29 27.05 -33.06
CA GLU A 569 -27.78 26.41 -34.30
C GLU A 569 -29.29 26.22 -34.31
N LEU A 570 -29.89 25.91 -33.16
CA LEU A 570 -31.33 25.70 -33.04
C LEU A 570 -32.07 27.01 -33.34
N THR A 571 -31.57 28.13 -32.79
CA THR A 571 -32.13 29.47 -33.09
C THR A 571 -31.89 29.87 -34.54
N ARG A 572 -30.70 29.63 -35.09
CA ARG A 572 -30.37 29.99 -36.47
C ARG A 572 -31.21 29.25 -37.52
N HIS A 573 -31.40 27.95 -37.34
CA HIS A 573 -32.06 27.10 -38.34
C HIS A 573 -33.58 27.00 -38.15
N PHE A 574 -34.08 27.12 -36.91
CA PHE A 574 -35.50 26.92 -36.61
C PHE A 574 -36.23 28.19 -36.15
N GLY A 575 -35.52 29.29 -35.85
CA GLY A 575 -36.14 30.52 -35.29
C GLY A 575 -37.09 31.26 -36.23
N SER A 576 -37.06 30.99 -37.55
CA SER A 576 -38.07 31.49 -38.49
C SER A 576 -39.38 30.71 -38.48
N ASN A 577 -39.37 29.49 -37.94
CA ASN A 577 -40.48 28.55 -38.02
C ASN A 577 -41.03 28.14 -36.66
N LEU A 578 -40.22 28.27 -35.60
CA LEU A 578 -40.57 27.98 -34.22
C LEU A 578 -40.42 29.25 -33.38
N SER A 579 -41.37 29.48 -32.48
CA SER A 579 -41.30 30.55 -31.49
C SER A 579 -40.21 30.29 -30.44
N THR A 580 -39.73 31.33 -29.76
CA THR A 580 -38.75 31.22 -28.67
C THR A 580 -39.18 30.20 -27.60
N THR A 581 -40.47 30.20 -27.23
CA THR A 581 -41.03 29.24 -26.26
C THR A 581 -40.90 27.79 -26.74
N GLN A 582 -41.10 27.54 -28.04
CA GLN A 582 -40.94 26.19 -28.61
C GLN A 582 -39.47 25.77 -28.64
N LEU A 583 -38.56 26.68 -28.97
CA LEU A 583 -37.11 26.41 -28.94
C LEU A 583 -36.63 26.09 -27.53
N ASP A 584 -37.11 26.84 -26.53
CA ASP A 584 -36.77 26.62 -25.12
C ASP A 584 -37.33 25.29 -24.58
N ALA A 585 -38.48 24.83 -25.09
CA ALA A 585 -39.04 23.52 -24.76
C ALA A 585 -38.30 22.36 -25.45
N LEU A 586 -37.83 22.57 -26.68
CA LEU A 586 -37.13 21.56 -27.47
C LEU A 586 -35.68 21.36 -26.99
N PHE A 587 -35.00 22.42 -26.59
CA PHE A 587 -33.58 22.39 -26.24
C PHE A 587 -33.21 21.34 -25.16
N PRO A 588 -33.94 21.19 -24.03
CA PRO A 588 -33.65 20.16 -23.04
C PRO A 588 -33.75 18.74 -23.60
N ILE A 589 -34.70 18.48 -24.50
CA ILE A 589 -34.89 17.18 -25.15
C ILE A 589 -33.66 16.86 -26.02
N LEU A 590 -33.22 17.83 -26.82
CA LEU A 590 -32.03 17.68 -27.66
C LEU A 590 -30.76 17.52 -26.82
N SER A 591 -30.64 18.29 -25.74
CA SER A 591 -29.49 18.24 -24.83
C SER A 591 -29.33 16.88 -24.17
N LYS A 592 -30.44 16.24 -23.77
CA LYS A 592 -30.44 14.86 -23.25
C LYS A 592 -29.97 13.88 -24.32
N ALA A 593 -30.57 13.91 -25.52
CA ALA A 593 -30.21 13.03 -26.64
C ALA A 593 -28.74 13.17 -27.09
N ILE A 594 -28.20 14.40 -27.06
CA ILE A 594 -26.80 14.68 -27.38
C ILE A 594 -25.87 14.16 -26.30
N SER A 595 -26.20 14.37 -25.02
CA SER A 595 -25.36 13.91 -23.90
C SER A 595 -25.26 12.38 -23.91
N SER A 596 -26.39 11.68 -24.04
CA SER A 596 -26.40 10.21 -24.17
C SER A 596 -25.62 9.73 -25.40
N SER A 597 -25.71 10.44 -26.53
CA SER A 597 -24.95 10.09 -27.73
C SER A 597 -23.45 10.34 -27.57
N LEU A 598 -23.04 11.41 -26.89
CA LEU A 598 -21.63 11.70 -26.60
C LEU A 598 -20.99 10.57 -25.79
N ASP A 599 -21.70 10.04 -24.80
CA ASP A 599 -21.23 8.94 -23.96
C ASP A 599 -21.16 7.62 -24.75
N ALA A 600 -22.19 7.31 -25.54
CA ALA A 600 -22.25 6.07 -26.32
C ALA A 600 -21.23 6.01 -27.48
N THR A 601 -20.72 7.16 -27.92
CA THR A 601 -19.86 7.29 -29.11
C THR A 601 -18.40 7.62 -28.79
N SER A 602 -17.97 7.52 -27.52
CA SER A 602 -16.59 7.83 -27.09
C SER A 602 -15.49 7.02 -27.80
N LYS A 603 -15.85 5.89 -28.41
CA LYS A 603 -14.98 5.01 -29.22
C LYS A 603 -14.81 5.41 -30.69
N VAL A 604 -15.47 6.48 -31.14
CA VAL A 604 -15.48 6.93 -32.53
C VAL A 604 -14.61 8.18 -32.68
N ASP A 605 -13.87 8.28 -33.79
CA ASP A 605 -13.03 9.45 -34.10
C ASP A 605 -13.86 10.73 -34.26
N ALA A 606 -13.27 11.88 -33.95
CA ALA A 606 -13.97 13.14 -33.72
C ALA A 606 -15.01 13.52 -34.79
N ALA A 607 -14.63 13.50 -36.06
CA ALA A 607 -15.53 13.91 -37.15
C ALA A 607 -16.73 12.98 -37.27
N GLN A 608 -16.51 11.67 -37.28
CA GLN A 608 -17.60 10.69 -37.35
C GLN A 608 -18.44 10.71 -36.07
N ARG A 609 -17.80 10.86 -34.90
CA ARG A 609 -18.45 10.96 -33.60
C ARG A 609 -19.45 12.12 -33.58
N MET A 610 -19.03 13.32 -33.96
CA MET A 610 -19.90 14.49 -33.94
C MET A 610 -21.02 14.41 -34.98
N ASN A 611 -20.80 13.72 -36.11
CA ASN A 611 -21.89 13.41 -37.05
C ASN A 611 -22.96 12.50 -36.43
N THR A 612 -22.55 11.47 -35.69
CA THR A 612 -23.49 10.59 -34.97
C THR A 612 -24.21 11.34 -33.85
N VAL A 613 -23.49 12.16 -33.08
CA VAL A 613 -24.06 13.00 -32.02
C VAL A 613 -25.07 13.98 -32.58
N ALA A 614 -24.75 14.71 -33.65
CA ALA A 614 -25.70 15.60 -34.30
C ALA A 614 -26.90 14.82 -34.87
N ALA A 615 -26.71 13.61 -35.37
CA ALA A 615 -27.80 12.79 -35.88
C ALA A 615 -28.80 12.37 -34.79
N SER A 616 -28.40 12.27 -33.52
CA SER A 616 -29.28 11.88 -32.41
C SER A 616 -30.41 12.88 -32.15
N THR A 617 -30.29 14.12 -32.64
CA THR A 617 -31.35 15.14 -32.53
C THR A 617 -32.51 14.92 -33.50
N THR A 618 -32.33 14.11 -34.54
CA THR A 618 -33.30 13.99 -35.65
C THR A 618 -34.68 13.55 -35.18
N VAL A 619 -34.74 12.45 -34.41
CA VAL A 619 -36.01 11.87 -33.92
C VAL A 619 -36.70 12.83 -32.95
N PRO A 620 -36.01 13.37 -31.92
CA PRO A 620 -36.59 14.41 -31.06
C PRO A 620 -37.18 15.62 -31.81
N ILE A 621 -36.47 16.16 -32.81
CA ILE A 621 -36.96 17.30 -33.61
C ILE A 621 -38.19 16.90 -34.42
N LEU A 622 -38.17 15.72 -35.05
CA LEU A 622 -39.27 15.21 -35.85
C LEU A 622 -40.53 15.03 -35.00
N ASP A 623 -40.41 14.37 -33.85
CA ASP A 623 -41.53 14.10 -32.95
C ASP A 623 -42.12 15.41 -32.40
N PHE A 624 -41.26 16.36 -32.01
CA PHE A 624 -41.69 17.67 -31.52
C PHE A 624 -42.45 18.48 -32.59
N CYS A 625 -41.92 18.55 -33.81
CA CYS A 625 -42.54 19.33 -34.89
C CYS A 625 -43.79 18.65 -35.47
N SER A 626 -43.89 17.32 -35.38
CA SER A 626 -45.04 16.57 -35.90
C SER A 626 -46.31 16.76 -35.06
N GLY A 627 -46.17 17.25 -33.82
CA GLY A 627 -47.30 17.58 -32.94
C GLY A 627 -48.08 18.84 -33.34
N ASP A 628 -47.52 19.70 -34.19
CA ASP A 628 -48.12 20.97 -34.62
C ASP A 628 -47.92 21.19 -36.13
N PRO A 629 -49.01 21.22 -36.94
CA PRO A 629 -48.93 21.45 -38.38
C PRO A 629 -48.18 22.74 -38.78
N SER A 630 -48.19 23.78 -37.93
CA SER A 630 -47.49 25.04 -38.19
C SER A 630 -45.96 24.90 -38.12
N SER A 631 -45.47 23.85 -37.45
CA SER A 631 -44.04 23.56 -37.26
C SER A 631 -43.45 22.67 -38.35
N LEU A 632 -44.27 22.10 -39.24
CA LEU A 632 -43.81 21.20 -40.32
C LEU A 632 -42.78 21.80 -41.29
N PRO A 633 -42.84 23.10 -41.68
CA PRO A 633 -41.81 23.70 -42.52
C PRO A 633 -40.41 23.65 -41.89
N ALA A 634 -40.33 23.60 -40.55
CA ALA A 634 -39.08 23.53 -39.81
C ALA A 634 -38.29 22.23 -40.08
N LEU A 635 -38.98 21.15 -40.47
CA LEU A 635 -38.35 19.85 -40.79
C LEU A 635 -37.37 19.94 -41.98
N ALA A 636 -37.54 20.90 -42.89
CA ALA A 636 -36.63 21.10 -44.02
C ALA A 636 -35.21 21.49 -43.59
N HIS A 637 -35.06 22.03 -42.36
CA HIS A 637 -33.79 22.53 -41.85
C HIS A 637 -32.96 21.49 -41.09
N ILE A 638 -33.51 20.29 -40.82
CA ILE A 638 -32.85 19.25 -40.01
C ILE A 638 -31.47 18.88 -40.56
N SER A 639 -31.35 18.70 -41.89
CA SER A 639 -30.08 18.29 -42.50
C SER A 639 -28.98 19.36 -42.33
N ALA A 640 -29.33 20.63 -42.56
CA ALA A 640 -28.42 21.75 -42.42
C ALA A 640 -28.01 21.97 -40.97
N PHE A 641 -28.97 21.96 -40.04
CA PHE A 641 -28.73 22.03 -38.60
C PHE A 641 -27.74 20.95 -38.14
N ARG A 642 -27.96 19.69 -38.54
CA ARG A 642 -27.07 18.58 -38.16
C ARG A 642 -25.65 18.77 -38.70
N ALA A 643 -25.52 19.20 -39.95
CA ALA A 643 -24.22 19.42 -40.57
C ALA A 643 -23.43 20.52 -39.83
N ASP A 644 -24.09 21.62 -39.46
CA ASP A 644 -23.45 22.73 -38.76
C ASP A 644 -23.11 22.38 -37.30
N VAL A 645 -24.02 21.72 -36.58
CA VAL A 645 -23.75 21.21 -35.21
C VAL A 645 -22.56 20.24 -35.23
N ALA A 646 -22.55 19.27 -36.16
CA ALA A 646 -21.46 18.31 -36.27
C ALA A 646 -20.12 19.00 -36.55
N LYS A 647 -20.09 19.90 -37.55
CA LYS A 647 -18.89 20.63 -37.95
C LYS A 647 -18.32 21.46 -36.79
N GLN A 648 -19.16 22.28 -36.13
CA GLN A 648 -18.70 23.14 -35.03
C GLN A 648 -18.28 22.33 -33.82
N SER A 649 -19.01 21.25 -33.49
CA SER A 649 -18.64 20.38 -32.37
C SER A 649 -17.33 19.62 -32.63
N THR A 650 -17.02 19.27 -33.89
CA THR A 650 -15.72 18.67 -34.25
C THR A 650 -14.59 19.67 -34.05
N VAL A 651 -14.77 20.92 -34.45
CA VAL A 651 -13.79 22.00 -34.23
C VAL A 651 -13.56 22.20 -32.74
N LEU A 652 -14.64 22.35 -31.95
CA LEU A 652 -14.57 22.50 -30.50
C LEU A 652 -13.80 21.36 -29.82
N LEU A 653 -14.07 20.10 -30.18
CA LEU A 653 -13.35 18.96 -29.61
C LEU A 653 -11.85 19.01 -29.96
N GLY A 654 -11.50 19.42 -31.17
CA GLY A 654 -10.11 19.61 -31.58
C GLY A 654 -9.41 20.71 -30.76
N GLU A 655 -10.08 21.85 -30.57
CA GLU A 655 -9.58 22.97 -29.78
C GLU A 655 -9.39 22.59 -28.31
N LEU A 656 -10.37 21.94 -27.69
CA LEU A 656 -10.28 21.47 -26.30
C LEU A 656 -9.14 20.46 -26.13
N ARG A 657 -9.01 19.48 -27.03
CA ARG A 657 -7.88 18.53 -26.98
C ARG A 657 -6.53 19.25 -27.01
N ALA A 658 -6.39 20.24 -27.90
CA ALA A 658 -5.17 21.03 -27.97
C ALA A 658 -4.96 21.86 -26.70
N GLU A 659 -6.01 22.50 -26.17
CA GLU A 659 -5.92 23.31 -24.94
C GLU A 659 -5.48 22.49 -23.71
N TYR A 660 -5.97 21.27 -23.55
CA TYR A 660 -5.60 20.41 -22.43
C TYR A 660 -4.22 19.78 -22.62
N LEU A 661 -3.93 19.21 -23.80
CA LEU A 661 -2.68 18.48 -24.03
C LEU A 661 -1.46 19.41 -24.18
N GLU A 662 -1.65 20.62 -24.71
CA GLU A 662 -0.59 21.64 -24.79
C GLU A 662 -0.49 22.47 -23.49
N GLY A 663 -1.35 22.22 -22.49
CA GLY A 663 -1.28 22.82 -21.16
C GLY A 663 -1.90 24.22 -21.02
N ARG A 664 -2.66 24.71 -22.01
CA ARG A 664 -3.38 26.00 -21.92
C ARG A 664 -4.45 26.03 -20.83
N LYS A 665 -5.03 24.88 -20.48
CA LYS A 665 -5.98 24.74 -19.36
C LYS A 665 -5.31 24.66 -17.98
N GLY A 666 -3.99 24.82 -17.94
CA GLY A 666 -3.18 24.66 -16.75
C GLY A 666 -2.75 23.21 -16.53
N PRO A 667 -1.81 22.98 -15.60
CA PRO A 667 -1.21 21.67 -15.38
C PRO A 667 -2.10 20.68 -14.63
N ALA A 668 -3.16 21.13 -13.94
CA ALA A 668 -4.04 20.30 -13.11
C ALA A 668 -5.53 20.68 -13.31
N PRO A 669 -6.09 20.55 -14.52
CA PRO A 669 -7.41 21.08 -14.86
C PRO A 669 -8.57 20.41 -14.13
N ALA A 670 -8.39 19.21 -13.57
CA ALA A 670 -9.45 18.50 -12.85
C ALA A 670 -9.62 18.96 -11.39
N SER A 671 -8.65 19.69 -10.81
CA SER A 671 -8.62 20.00 -9.37
C SER A 671 -9.91 20.60 -8.82
N MET A 672 -10.58 21.47 -9.59
CA MET A 672 -11.82 22.14 -9.15
C MET A 672 -13.04 21.22 -9.01
N TYR A 673 -12.97 19.99 -9.54
CA TYR A 673 -14.05 19.00 -9.48
C TYR A 673 -13.82 17.93 -8.40
N LEU A 674 -12.61 17.84 -7.86
CA LEU A 674 -12.20 16.79 -6.94
C LEU A 674 -12.53 17.16 -5.50
N GLY A 675 -12.75 16.14 -4.68
CA GLY A 675 -12.84 16.26 -3.22
C GLY A 675 -11.46 16.48 -2.60
N ARG A 676 -11.21 15.81 -1.48
CA ARG A 676 -9.91 15.90 -0.78
C ARG A 676 -8.78 15.22 -1.57
N THR A 677 -9.13 14.20 -2.35
CA THR A 677 -8.26 13.46 -3.30
C THR A 677 -7.47 14.36 -4.26
N LYS A 678 -7.91 15.62 -4.44
CA LYS A 678 -7.20 16.64 -5.21
C LYS A 678 -5.72 16.76 -4.86
N SER A 679 -5.34 16.58 -3.59
CA SER A 679 -3.95 16.71 -3.14
C SER A 679 -3.02 15.69 -3.80
N ILE A 680 -3.50 14.46 -4.03
CA ILE A 680 -2.73 13.40 -4.69
C ILE A 680 -2.68 13.65 -6.21
N TYR A 681 -3.80 14.06 -6.80
CA TYR A 681 -3.84 14.46 -8.21
C TYR A 681 -2.89 15.64 -8.50
N GLU A 682 -2.90 16.68 -7.66
CA GLU A 682 -2.02 17.84 -7.76
C GLU A 682 -0.57 17.48 -7.48
N PHE A 683 -0.29 16.55 -6.56
CA PHE A 683 1.07 16.05 -6.37
C PHE A 683 1.61 15.39 -7.66
N VAL A 684 0.83 14.54 -8.32
CA VAL A 684 1.23 13.91 -9.59
C VAL A 684 1.39 14.95 -10.71
N ARG A 685 0.45 15.88 -10.85
CA ARG A 685 0.40 16.85 -11.95
C ARG A 685 1.37 18.02 -11.78
N LEU A 686 1.44 18.60 -10.58
CA LEU A 686 2.20 19.81 -10.26
C LEU A 686 3.59 19.48 -9.72
N THR A 687 3.68 18.60 -8.72
CA THR A 687 4.95 18.32 -8.03
C THR A 687 5.84 17.37 -8.84
N LEU A 688 5.27 16.29 -9.41
CA LEU A 688 6.02 15.38 -10.28
C LEU A 688 6.07 15.86 -11.74
N GLY A 689 5.26 16.86 -12.11
CA GLY A 689 5.24 17.43 -13.46
C GLY A 689 4.68 16.48 -14.53
N ILE A 690 3.92 15.46 -14.15
CA ILE A 690 3.34 14.47 -15.07
C ILE A 690 2.08 15.06 -15.68
N ARG A 691 2.16 15.51 -16.94
CA ARG A 691 1.06 16.12 -17.69
C ARG A 691 0.05 15.08 -18.18
N MET A 692 -1.09 15.55 -18.69
CA MET A 692 -2.04 14.72 -19.45
C MET A 692 -1.33 14.15 -20.70
N HIS A 693 -1.47 12.84 -20.93
CA HIS A 693 -0.74 12.15 -22.00
C HIS A 693 -1.52 12.18 -23.32
N GLY A 694 -0.81 12.41 -24.43
CA GLY A 694 -1.38 12.36 -25.78
C GLY A 694 -0.94 13.47 -26.74
N ALA A 695 0.02 14.32 -26.35
CA ALA A 695 0.51 15.42 -27.19
C ALA A 695 1.08 14.92 -28.54
N GLU A 696 1.86 13.84 -28.53
CA GLU A 696 2.39 13.26 -29.78
C GLU A 696 1.29 12.72 -30.69
N ASN A 697 0.23 12.12 -30.12
CA ASN A 697 -0.93 11.67 -30.89
C ASN A 697 -1.67 12.86 -31.50
N LEU A 698 -1.80 13.98 -30.78
CA LEU A 698 -2.43 15.21 -31.27
C LEU A 698 -1.65 15.76 -32.47
N HIS A 699 -0.32 15.74 -32.40
CA HIS A 699 0.54 16.24 -33.47
C HIS A 699 0.84 15.20 -34.56
N ASN A 700 0.31 13.99 -34.46
CA ASN A 700 0.54 12.87 -35.38
C ASN A 700 2.02 12.47 -35.49
N PHE A 701 2.75 12.51 -34.37
CA PHE A 701 4.15 12.09 -34.27
C PHE A 701 5.09 12.77 -35.28
N ARG A 702 4.85 14.05 -35.60
CA ARG A 702 5.64 14.81 -36.60
C ARG A 702 7.14 14.80 -36.30
N GLU A 703 7.50 14.93 -35.02
CA GLU A 703 8.90 14.93 -34.56
C GLU A 703 9.43 13.51 -34.25
N GLY A 704 8.59 12.48 -34.36
CA GLY A 704 8.87 11.09 -33.99
C GLY A 704 8.37 10.72 -32.58
N PRO A 705 8.31 9.41 -32.25
CA PRO A 705 7.83 8.94 -30.95
C PRO A 705 8.84 9.18 -29.83
N GLY A 706 8.37 9.65 -28.67
CA GLY A 706 9.17 9.90 -27.47
C GLY A 706 10.00 11.19 -27.50
N ILE A 707 9.64 12.15 -28.36
CA ILE A 707 10.33 13.44 -28.51
C ILE A 707 9.58 14.57 -27.82
N GLU A 708 8.24 14.62 -27.94
CA GLU A 708 7.44 15.71 -27.35
C GLU A 708 6.86 15.34 -25.97
N ASP A 709 6.77 14.03 -25.69
CA ASP A 709 6.33 13.49 -24.41
C ASP A 709 7.21 12.31 -23.98
N LEU A 710 7.28 12.07 -22.68
CA LEU A 710 7.94 10.89 -22.14
C LEU A 710 7.10 9.64 -22.40
N SER A 711 7.76 8.49 -22.40
CA SER A 711 7.03 7.23 -22.42
C SER A 711 6.16 7.09 -21.17
N ALA A 712 5.01 6.42 -21.30
CA ALA A 712 4.14 6.11 -20.16
C ALA A 712 4.91 5.41 -19.02
N GLY A 713 5.88 4.55 -19.37
CA GLY A 713 6.75 3.88 -18.41
C GLY A 713 7.57 4.87 -17.57
N GLN A 714 8.16 5.91 -18.17
CA GLN A 714 8.91 6.93 -17.43
C GLN A 714 8.02 7.74 -16.50
N HIS A 715 6.81 8.12 -16.93
CA HIS A 715 5.85 8.80 -16.06
C HIS A 715 5.43 7.91 -14.87
N ILE A 716 5.13 6.63 -15.12
CA ILE A 716 4.81 5.66 -14.07
C ILE A 716 6.00 5.47 -13.11
N SER A 717 7.24 5.44 -13.62
CA SER A 717 8.45 5.34 -12.79
C SER A 717 8.59 6.51 -11.82
N LEU A 718 8.28 7.74 -12.23
CA LEU A 718 8.31 8.90 -11.32
C LEU A 718 7.30 8.76 -10.16
N ILE A 719 6.10 8.23 -10.42
CA ILE A 719 5.11 7.94 -9.38
C ILE A 719 5.61 6.81 -8.46
N TYR A 720 6.16 5.75 -9.05
CA TYR A 720 6.73 4.63 -8.30
C TYR A 720 7.85 5.09 -7.36
N GLU A 721 8.79 5.90 -7.85
CA GLU A 721 9.87 6.46 -7.04
C GLU A 721 9.32 7.30 -5.89
N ALA A 722 8.33 8.16 -6.13
CA ALA A 722 7.69 8.97 -5.10
C ALA A 722 6.94 8.16 -4.01
N ILE A 723 6.42 6.97 -4.37
CA ILE A 723 5.85 6.04 -3.40
C ILE A 723 6.96 5.41 -2.54
N ARG A 724 8.05 4.96 -3.17
CA ARG A 724 9.13 4.19 -2.51
C ARG A 724 10.10 5.05 -1.69
N ASP A 725 10.34 6.29 -2.11
CA ASP A 725 11.22 7.24 -1.41
C ASP A 725 10.51 7.97 -0.25
N GLY A 726 9.19 7.83 -0.15
CA GLY A 726 8.37 8.36 0.94
C GLY A 726 7.75 9.73 0.66
N LYS A 727 8.04 10.39 -0.46
CA LYS A 727 7.47 11.73 -0.77
C LYS A 727 5.95 11.74 -0.80
N MET A 728 5.32 10.64 -1.20
CA MET A 728 3.86 10.52 -1.23
C MET A 728 3.25 10.36 0.17
N GLN A 729 4.02 9.87 1.16
CA GLN A 729 3.51 9.67 2.53
C GLN A 729 3.08 10.99 3.16
N ASP A 730 3.87 12.05 2.98
CA ASP A 730 3.56 13.40 3.46
C ASP A 730 2.20 13.87 2.94
N ILE A 731 1.94 13.64 1.65
CA ILE A 731 0.67 14.02 1.02
C ILE A 731 -0.49 13.21 1.59
N VAL A 732 -0.32 11.90 1.80
CA VAL A 732 -1.36 11.02 2.37
C VAL A 732 -1.70 11.42 3.82
N VAL A 733 -0.70 11.81 4.62
CA VAL A 733 -0.94 12.31 5.99
C VAL A 733 -1.83 13.56 5.98
N HIS A 734 -1.54 14.51 5.09
CA HIS A 734 -2.32 15.75 4.98
C HIS A 734 -3.70 15.53 4.32
N LEU A 735 -3.83 14.51 3.47
CA LEU A 735 -5.07 14.18 2.78
C LEU A 735 -6.20 13.81 3.75
N VAL A 736 -5.90 13.13 4.86
CA VAL A 736 -6.90 12.48 5.72
C VAL A 736 -7.01 13.14 7.11
N ARG A 737 -6.05 13.99 7.52
CA ARG A 737 -6.24 14.84 8.72
C ARG A 737 -7.45 15.74 8.52
N PRO A 738 -8.46 15.77 9.41
CA PRO A 738 -9.51 16.77 9.31
C PRO A 738 -8.85 18.14 9.22
N THR A 739 -9.12 18.90 8.16
CA THR A 739 -8.80 20.32 8.19
C THR A 739 -9.58 20.88 9.36
N ALA A 740 -8.89 21.23 10.45
CA ALA A 740 -9.45 22.08 11.46
C ALA A 740 -10.09 23.24 10.71
N ALA A 741 -11.40 23.41 10.87
CA ALA A 741 -12.15 24.45 10.19
C ALA A 741 -11.34 25.75 10.32
N SER A 742 -10.92 26.30 9.18
CA SER A 742 -10.39 27.65 9.12
C SER A 742 -11.52 28.58 9.55
N ASN A 743 -11.63 28.81 10.86
CA ASN A 743 -12.21 30.01 11.42
C ASN A 743 -11.24 31.16 11.10
N ASP A 744 -11.12 31.50 9.82
CA ASP A 744 -10.80 32.88 9.45
C ASP A 744 -12.13 33.52 9.08
N SER A 745 -12.68 34.16 10.10
CA SER A 745 -13.67 35.20 10.01
C SER A 745 -13.28 36.21 8.93
N THR A 746 -14.28 36.56 8.12
CA THR A 746 -14.49 37.90 7.56
C THR A 746 -13.70 39.01 8.27
N ASP A 747 -12.87 39.76 7.53
CA ASP A 747 -12.92 41.23 7.51
C ASP A 747 -12.00 41.85 6.42
N SER A 748 -12.61 42.66 5.56
CA SER A 748 -12.07 43.82 4.81
C SER A 748 -10.86 43.65 3.86
N LEU A 749 -11.09 43.57 2.54
CA LEU A 749 -11.20 44.70 1.56
C LEU A 749 -11.30 44.16 0.13
#